data_AF-A0A5C6QR31-F1
#
_entry.id   AF-A0A5C6QR31-F1
#
_cell.length_a   1.000
_cell.length_b   1.000
_cell.length_c   1.000
_cell.angle_alpha   90.00
_cell.angle_beta   90.00
_cell.angle_gamma   90.00
#
_symmetry.space_group_name_H-M   'P 1'
#
loop_
_entity.id
_entity.type
_entity.pdbx_description
1 polymer ?
#
loop_
_entity_poly.entity_id
_entity_poly.type
_entity_poly.pdbx_seq_one_letter_code
_entity_poly.pdbx_strand_id
1 'polypeptide(L)'
;MNQQEIKQLETDLWDSANTLRANSKLTAAEYKDPVLGLILLRYAQNRYDQAKGAVEASIPEGPRGKRSATKDDFLAQGAMMLPEKSQYDYLADLPEGEAIDEAINEAMRLIENEYPDLQGVLPKNYQEMDTDLLSELIRVFNKDSVKNLTGDVFGRIYEFFLMKFSMDGAGAQEGGEFFTPPSLVQLIVNLIKPDHGIIHDPACGSAGMFVQTGHFLEENKSVKSINEAITCYGTELKSNNTRLAKMNLAIHGIEGKIIEDNSFYSDPHNLVGKCDFVMANPPFNVKKVDKKKDYVKNDVRLFKDVGIPNADNGNYLWIQYFHSYLNKNGRAGFVMTSSATDAGSTEKNIREKLVETGDVDCIVSVGNNFFYTRSLPCHVWFLDKGKPRVNKDKILMIDARNTFRVVTNTINDFSLGQLQNFSTVMESYRGDSRAIADGNEKHQKNAIELATEISREVNLLRQQCQEILDEHKSVSLDFTDVVDELAIFSKVPSEPEFDECKTLIHVFENPVEKLTLHLEEYQTALEQDKKELSALDNKNTDKNKAKKKQLDEHGKLLRSLVIIIKEHRQVLKESLSNYKQQVKDWQFMLENFPENEYQDIEGFCKIVNKDEVKENDFSLTPGRYVGYKIQIDEEFDYKFRISEINKELNSLNHSANDLMNFIQGVKL
;
A
#
# COMPACT_ATOMS: atom_id res chain seq x y z
N MET A 1 10.46 10.66 11.18
CA MET A 1 10.32 10.82 9.72
C MET A 1 8.86 11.05 9.40
N ASN A 2 8.55 11.95 8.47
CA ASN A 2 7.20 12.11 7.92
C ASN A 2 6.91 11.02 6.86
N GLN A 3 5.67 10.91 6.36
CA GLN A 3 5.30 9.86 5.40
C GLN A 3 6.04 9.99 4.06
N GLN A 4 6.33 11.20 3.59
CA GLN A 4 7.07 11.42 2.34
C GLN A 4 8.53 10.95 2.46
N GLU A 5 9.19 11.26 3.58
CA GLU A 5 10.55 10.80 3.87
C GLU A 5 10.63 9.27 3.92
N ILE A 6 9.60 8.60 4.47
CA ILE A 6 9.53 7.13 4.50
C ILE A 6 9.41 6.57 3.08
N LYS A 7 8.50 7.09 2.26
CA LYS A 7 8.33 6.66 0.86
C LYS A 7 9.57 6.88 0.00
N GLN A 8 10.26 8.00 0.20
CA GLN A 8 11.51 8.28 -0.49
C GLN A 8 12.57 7.26 -0.07
N LEU A 9 12.69 6.97 1.23
CA LEU A 9 13.62 5.95 1.73
C LEU A 9 13.30 4.56 1.17
N GLU A 10 12.03 4.15 1.13
CA GLU A 10 11.57 2.90 0.51
C GLU A 10 12.04 2.81 -0.95
N THR A 11 11.83 3.89 -1.72
CA THR A 11 12.23 3.99 -3.13
C THR A 11 13.74 3.94 -3.29
N ASP A 12 14.50 4.71 -2.50
CA ASP A 12 15.95 4.76 -2.57
C ASP A 12 16.59 3.41 -2.22
N LEU A 13 16.06 2.72 -1.21
CA LEU A 13 16.52 1.39 -0.81
C LEU A 13 16.24 0.36 -1.90
N TRP A 14 15.03 0.39 -2.47
CA TRP A 14 14.67 -0.49 -3.57
C TRP A 14 15.52 -0.24 -4.81
N ASP A 15 15.71 1.02 -5.22
CA ASP A 15 16.51 1.36 -6.40
C ASP A 15 17.98 0.98 -6.22
N SER A 16 18.50 1.12 -5.01
CA SER A 16 19.83 0.62 -4.65
C SER A 16 19.89 -0.91 -4.82
N ALA A 17 18.98 -1.66 -4.19
CA ALA A 17 18.93 -3.12 -4.29
C ALA A 17 18.66 -3.62 -5.74
N ASN A 18 17.82 -2.91 -6.48
CA ASN A 18 17.45 -3.28 -7.85
C ASN A 18 18.59 -3.02 -8.84
N THR A 19 19.33 -1.92 -8.66
CA THR A 19 20.56 -1.64 -9.44
C THR A 19 21.58 -2.75 -9.23
N LEU A 20 21.77 -3.15 -7.97
CA LEU A 20 22.62 -4.26 -7.57
C LEU A 20 22.18 -5.59 -8.23
N ARG A 21 20.88 -5.87 -8.23
CA ARG A 21 20.29 -7.03 -8.94
C ARG A 21 20.53 -6.98 -10.44
N ALA A 22 20.35 -5.82 -11.08
CA ALA A 22 20.50 -5.65 -12.54
C ALA A 22 21.92 -5.96 -13.04
N ASN A 23 22.92 -5.79 -12.17
CA ASN A 23 24.32 -6.13 -12.43
C ASN A 23 24.68 -7.57 -12.00
N SER A 24 23.72 -8.33 -11.47
CA SER A 24 23.89 -9.72 -11.04
C SER A 24 23.34 -10.71 -12.09
N LYS A 25 23.64 -12.01 -11.90
CA LYS A 25 23.07 -13.10 -12.73
C LYS A 25 21.77 -13.68 -12.17
N LEU A 26 21.24 -13.12 -11.07
CA LEU A 26 20.12 -13.69 -10.32
C LEU A 26 18.77 -13.25 -10.89
N THR A 27 17.80 -14.16 -10.87
CA THR A 27 16.40 -13.83 -11.09
C THR A 27 15.81 -13.10 -9.88
N ALA A 28 14.69 -12.40 -10.07
CA ALA A 28 13.98 -11.73 -8.97
C ALA A 28 13.54 -12.72 -7.87
N ALA A 29 13.23 -13.98 -8.23
CA ALA A 29 12.85 -15.02 -7.27
C ALA A 29 14.03 -15.50 -6.41
N GLU A 30 15.22 -15.67 -7.00
CA GLU A 30 16.44 -16.06 -6.29
C GLU A 30 16.96 -14.93 -5.39
N TYR A 31 16.79 -13.69 -5.83
CA TYR A 31 17.24 -12.50 -5.10
C TYR A 31 16.32 -12.11 -3.92
N LYS A 32 15.03 -12.44 -4.01
CA LYS A 32 14.00 -12.04 -3.04
C LYS A 32 14.30 -12.52 -1.61
N ASP A 33 14.49 -13.83 -1.44
CA ASP A 33 14.59 -14.43 -0.11
C ASP A 33 15.82 -13.91 0.66
N PRO A 34 17.03 -13.84 0.06
CA PRO A 34 18.20 -13.25 0.71
C PRO A 34 18.02 -11.79 1.14
N VAL A 35 17.45 -10.94 0.28
CA VAL A 35 17.25 -9.51 0.60
C VAL A 35 16.24 -9.34 1.73
N LEU A 36 15.11 -10.06 1.70
CA LEU A 36 14.14 -10.02 2.78
C LEU A 36 14.73 -10.52 4.11
N GLY A 37 15.62 -11.52 4.06
CA GLY A 37 16.37 -11.98 5.23
C GLY A 37 17.30 -10.90 5.80
N LEU A 38 18.00 -10.15 4.95
CA LEU A 38 18.87 -9.05 5.41
C LEU A 38 18.06 -7.89 6.02
N ILE A 39 16.90 -7.57 5.44
CA ILE A 39 15.99 -6.57 6.00
C ILE A 39 15.53 -6.99 7.41
N LEU A 40 15.15 -8.26 7.58
CA LEU A 40 14.78 -8.81 8.89
C LEU A 40 15.95 -8.74 9.88
N LEU A 41 17.17 -9.07 9.46
CA LEU A 41 18.36 -9.00 10.31
C LEU A 41 18.65 -7.56 10.75
N ARG A 42 18.54 -6.60 9.82
CA ARG A 42 18.71 -5.17 10.13
C ARG A 42 17.61 -4.67 11.07
N TYR A 43 16.37 -5.09 10.85
CA TYR A 43 15.26 -4.80 11.77
C TYR A 43 15.53 -5.34 13.18
N ALA A 44 15.96 -6.59 13.29
CA ALA A 44 16.30 -7.21 14.56
C ALA A 44 17.42 -6.45 15.28
N GLN A 45 18.45 -5.99 14.55
CA GLN A 45 19.51 -5.15 15.09
C GLN A 45 18.96 -3.83 15.64
N ASN A 46 18.13 -3.12 14.87
CA ASN A 46 17.55 -1.85 15.33
C ASN A 46 16.70 -2.03 16.59
N ARG A 47 15.89 -3.08 16.67
CA ARG A 47 15.11 -3.39 17.87
C ARG A 47 15.99 -3.76 19.05
N TYR A 48 17.05 -4.53 18.82
CA TYR A 48 18.04 -4.87 19.84
C TYR A 48 18.71 -3.62 20.41
N ASP A 49 19.18 -2.70 19.55
CA ASP A 49 19.85 -1.47 19.97
C ASP A 49 18.91 -0.53 20.75
N GLN A 50 17.67 -0.39 20.30
CA GLN A 50 16.63 0.39 20.98
C GLN A 50 16.29 -0.19 22.35
N ALA A 51 16.15 -1.52 22.44
CA ALA A 51 15.82 -2.19 23.70
C ALA A 51 17.01 -2.20 24.67
N LYS A 52 18.26 -2.29 24.18
CA LYS A 52 19.46 -2.42 25.02
C LYS A 52 19.55 -1.33 26.08
N GLY A 53 19.32 -0.06 25.71
CA GLY A 53 19.34 1.06 26.65
C GLY A 53 18.26 0.94 27.74
N ALA A 54 17.03 0.57 27.35
CA ALA A 54 15.92 0.38 28.28
C ALA A 54 16.13 -0.82 29.21
N VAL A 55 16.62 -1.94 28.66
CA VAL A 55 16.95 -3.16 29.41
C VAL A 55 18.04 -2.88 30.45
N GLU A 56 19.17 -2.30 30.05
CA GLU A 56 20.28 -1.98 30.96
C GLU A 56 19.88 -0.99 32.06
N ALA A 57 18.97 -0.06 31.75
CA ALA A 57 18.40 0.87 32.72
C ALA A 57 17.44 0.17 33.71
N SER A 58 16.61 -0.76 33.23
CA SER A 58 15.59 -1.45 34.03
C SER A 58 16.16 -2.48 35.01
N ILE A 59 17.37 -2.99 34.78
CA ILE A 59 18.01 -3.96 35.66
C ILE A 59 18.38 -3.28 37.00
N PRO A 60 17.78 -3.71 38.13
CA PRO A 60 18.02 -3.09 39.42
C PRO A 60 19.44 -3.39 39.93
N GLU A 61 20.03 -2.41 40.61
CA GLU A 61 21.35 -2.54 41.20
C GLU A 61 21.26 -3.33 42.52
N GLY A 62 21.87 -4.52 42.54
CA GLY A 62 21.87 -5.39 43.71
C GLY A 62 23.12 -5.20 44.59
N PRO A 63 23.20 -5.90 45.73
CA PRO A 63 24.38 -5.85 46.63
C PRO A 63 25.71 -6.30 45.98
N ARG A 64 25.63 -6.95 44.82
CA ARG A 64 26.77 -7.43 44.01
C ARG A 64 26.94 -6.64 42.70
N GLY A 65 26.29 -5.48 42.56
CA GLY A 65 26.24 -4.68 41.34
C GLY A 65 25.05 -5.03 40.43
N LYS A 66 25.00 -4.42 39.24
CA LYS A 66 24.03 -4.78 38.19
C LYS A 66 24.42 -6.11 37.54
N ARG A 67 23.44 -7.02 37.39
CA ARG A 67 23.62 -8.24 36.57
C ARG A 67 23.64 -7.87 35.08
N SER A 68 24.23 -8.74 34.26
CA SER A 68 24.11 -8.61 32.80
C SER A 68 22.67 -8.79 32.33
N ALA A 69 22.34 -8.14 31.22
CA ALA A 69 21.10 -8.36 30.51
C ALA A 69 21.01 -9.82 30.02
N THR A 70 19.82 -10.37 30.12
CA THR A 70 19.48 -11.72 29.68
C THR A 70 18.51 -11.66 28.52
N LYS A 71 18.38 -12.76 27.78
CA LYS A 71 17.42 -12.89 26.69
C LYS A 71 15.99 -12.54 27.10
N ASP A 72 15.54 -12.99 28.27
CA ASP A 72 14.19 -12.71 28.78
C ASP A 72 13.95 -11.21 29.00
N ASP A 73 14.99 -10.45 29.36
CA ASP A 73 14.87 -8.99 29.50
C ASP A 73 14.61 -8.30 28.16
N PHE A 74 15.26 -8.76 27.09
CA PHE A 74 15.04 -8.25 25.74
C PHE A 74 13.66 -8.66 25.20
N LEU A 75 13.26 -9.92 25.42
CA LEU A 75 11.93 -10.40 25.02
C LEU A 75 10.81 -9.61 25.71
N ALA A 76 10.98 -9.25 26.99
CA ALA A 76 10.03 -8.41 27.71
C ALA A 76 9.90 -6.98 27.14
N GLN A 77 10.87 -6.53 26.32
CA GLN A 77 10.83 -5.28 25.58
C GLN A 77 10.45 -5.48 24.10
N GLY A 78 10.04 -6.69 23.71
CA GLY A 78 9.69 -7.00 22.31
C GLY A 78 10.88 -7.00 21.36
N ALA A 79 12.09 -7.31 21.86
CA ALA A 79 13.32 -7.36 21.07
C ALA A 79 14.03 -8.72 21.21
N MET A 80 14.74 -9.12 20.16
CA MET A 80 15.63 -10.28 20.21
C MET A 80 17.01 -9.85 20.72
N MET A 81 17.53 -10.54 21.75
CA MET A 81 18.95 -10.47 22.07
C MET A 81 19.75 -11.13 20.95
N LEU A 82 20.61 -10.36 20.27
CA LEU A 82 21.39 -10.86 19.15
C LEU A 82 22.77 -11.37 19.59
N PRO A 83 23.15 -12.62 19.22
CA PRO A 83 24.52 -13.09 19.32
C PRO A 83 25.48 -12.14 18.60
N GLU A 84 26.70 -11.97 19.10
CA GLU A 84 27.69 -11.03 18.54
C GLU A 84 27.90 -11.22 17.03
N LYS A 85 28.07 -12.47 16.57
CA LYS A 85 28.24 -12.79 15.14
C LYS A 85 26.96 -12.62 14.30
N SER A 86 25.81 -12.44 14.95
CA SER A 86 24.54 -12.14 14.31
C SER A 86 24.24 -10.65 14.30
N GLN A 87 25.06 -9.81 14.93
CA GLN A 87 24.85 -8.37 14.92
C GLN A 87 25.21 -7.80 13.55
N TYR A 88 24.37 -6.89 13.05
CA TYR A 88 24.52 -6.36 11.71
C TYR A 88 25.82 -5.57 11.53
N ASP A 89 26.23 -4.84 12.58
CA ASP A 89 27.50 -4.09 12.57
C ASP A 89 28.71 -5.03 12.50
N TYR A 90 28.68 -6.19 13.17
CA TYR A 90 29.73 -7.21 13.02
C TYR A 90 29.91 -7.64 11.56
N LEU A 91 28.79 -7.89 10.85
CA LEU A 91 28.82 -8.29 9.44
C LEU A 91 29.30 -7.15 8.53
N ALA A 92 28.91 -5.91 8.83
CA ALA A 92 29.30 -4.74 8.04
C ALA A 92 30.77 -4.35 8.22
N ASP A 93 31.35 -4.66 9.38
CA ASP A 93 32.74 -4.37 9.73
C ASP A 93 33.72 -5.51 9.36
N LEU A 94 33.24 -6.57 8.70
CA LEU A 94 34.10 -7.66 8.23
C LEU A 94 35.16 -7.14 7.24
N PRO A 95 36.44 -7.55 7.37
CA PRO A 95 37.49 -7.20 6.42
C PRO A 95 37.18 -7.62 4.97
N GLU A 96 37.68 -6.86 4.00
CA GLU A 96 37.61 -7.24 2.59
C GLU A 96 38.33 -8.59 2.36
N GLY A 97 37.63 -9.53 1.71
CA GLY A 97 38.13 -10.87 1.40
C GLY A 97 37.71 -11.97 2.39
N GLU A 98 37.05 -11.63 3.50
CA GLU A 98 36.35 -12.62 4.34
C GLU A 98 35.09 -13.16 3.66
N ALA A 99 34.71 -14.39 3.99
CA ALA A 99 33.53 -15.06 3.43
C ALA A 99 32.24 -14.49 4.05
N ILE A 100 31.80 -13.33 3.55
CA ILE A 100 30.60 -12.62 4.02
C ILE A 100 29.33 -13.49 3.91
N ASP A 101 29.24 -14.32 2.88
CA ASP A 101 28.16 -15.28 2.66
C ASP A 101 28.10 -16.33 3.78
N GLU A 102 29.24 -16.92 4.15
CA GLU A 102 29.33 -17.84 5.28
C GLU A 102 29.02 -17.15 6.62
N ALA A 103 29.49 -15.91 6.80
CA ALA A 103 29.22 -15.13 8.00
C ALA A 103 27.73 -14.80 8.16
N ILE A 104 27.04 -14.39 7.09
CA ILE A 104 25.59 -14.15 7.12
C ILE A 104 24.85 -15.47 7.36
N ASN A 105 25.22 -16.55 6.68
CA ASN A 105 24.64 -17.87 6.91
C ASN A 105 24.76 -18.30 8.39
N GLU A 106 25.91 -18.05 9.01
CA GLU A 106 26.13 -18.32 10.43
C GLU A 106 25.32 -17.42 11.35
N ALA A 107 25.24 -16.12 11.04
CA ALA A 107 24.38 -15.17 11.75
C ALA A 107 22.93 -15.67 11.84
N MET A 108 22.38 -16.14 10.71
CA MET A 108 21.03 -16.69 10.64
C MET A 108 20.88 -17.98 11.46
N ARG A 109 21.84 -18.92 11.37
CA ARG A 109 21.82 -20.16 12.18
C ARG A 109 21.82 -19.88 13.68
N LEU A 110 22.64 -18.93 14.12
CA LEU A 110 22.74 -18.54 15.53
C LEU A 110 21.42 -17.96 16.03
N ILE A 111 20.73 -17.13 15.24
CA ILE A 111 19.40 -16.62 15.58
C ILE A 111 18.40 -17.78 15.66
N GLU A 112 18.34 -18.68 14.68
CA GLU A 112 17.39 -19.80 14.73
C GLU A 112 17.62 -20.72 15.94
N ASN A 113 18.89 -21.00 16.28
CA ASN A 113 19.24 -21.81 17.46
C ASN A 113 18.75 -21.18 18.76
N GLU A 114 18.77 -19.84 18.84
CA GLU A 114 18.22 -19.11 19.98
C GLU A 114 16.69 -19.06 19.95
N TYR A 115 16.05 -18.86 18.80
CA TYR A 115 14.61 -18.60 18.72
C TYR A 115 13.87 -19.74 18.00
N PRO A 116 13.25 -20.69 18.74
CA PRO A 116 12.59 -21.86 18.17
C PRO A 116 11.54 -21.56 17.10
N ASP A 117 10.82 -20.44 17.22
CA ASP A 117 9.79 -20.04 16.24
C ASP A 117 10.37 -19.68 14.86
N LEU A 118 11.65 -19.32 14.83
CA LEU A 118 12.40 -19.01 13.61
C LEU A 118 13.15 -20.23 13.04
N GLN A 119 13.09 -21.40 13.66
CA GLN A 119 13.77 -22.59 13.16
C GLN A 119 13.37 -22.92 11.71
N GLY A 120 14.36 -22.95 10.82
CA GLY A 120 14.16 -23.20 9.39
C GLY A 120 13.47 -22.05 8.63
N VAL A 121 13.31 -20.87 9.24
CA VAL A 121 12.62 -19.71 8.64
C VAL A 121 13.58 -18.79 7.90
N LEU A 122 14.77 -18.55 8.46
CA LEU A 122 15.73 -17.60 7.93
C LEU A 122 16.47 -18.17 6.71
N PRO A 123 16.66 -17.38 5.64
CA PRO A 123 17.41 -17.82 4.46
C PRO A 123 18.87 -18.12 4.85
N LYS A 124 19.43 -19.18 4.26
CA LYS A 124 20.79 -19.65 4.51
C LYS A 124 21.49 -20.08 3.20
N ASN A 125 21.10 -19.45 2.10
CA ASN A 125 21.61 -19.71 0.75
C ASN A 125 22.42 -18.53 0.20
N TYR A 126 23.05 -17.73 1.07
CA TYR A 126 23.78 -16.53 0.67
C TYR A 126 24.99 -16.83 -0.24
N GLN A 127 25.53 -18.05 -0.21
CA GLN A 127 26.60 -18.50 -1.12
C GLN A 127 26.19 -18.54 -2.61
N GLU A 128 24.89 -18.45 -2.91
CA GLU A 128 24.37 -18.36 -4.29
C GLU A 128 24.50 -16.94 -4.85
N MET A 129 24.76 -15.94 -3.99
CA MET A 129 24.96 -14.55 -4.37
C MET A 129 26.43 -14.23 -4.57
N ASP A 130 26.69 -13.23 -5.41
CA ASP A 130 28.04 -12.68 -5.59
C ASP A 130 28.52 -11.97 -4.30
N THR A 131 29.79 -12.16 -3.93
CA THR A 131 30.38 -11.64 -2.69
C THR A 131 30.41 -10.11 -2.66
N ASP A 132 30.70 -9.46 -3.79
CA ASP A 132 30.74 -7.99 -3.88
C ASP A 132 29.31 -7.44 -3.74
N LEU A 133 28.36 -8.08 -4.42
CA LEU A 133 26.93 -7.78 -4.30
C LEU A 133 26.42 -7.85 -2.85
N LEU A 134 26.78 -8.91 -2.12
CA LEU A 134 26.41 -9.07 -0.71
C LEU A 134 27.01 -7.97 0.16
N SER A 135 28.28 -7.65 -0.05
CA SER A 135 28.98 -6.61 0.70
C SER A 135 28.34 -5.23 0.47
N GLU A 136 27.97 -4.92 -0.77
CA GLU A 136 27.26 -3.69 -1.12
C GLU A 136 25.85 -3.65 -0.51
N LEU A 137 25.11 -4.76 -0.53
CA LEU A 137 23.80 -4.85 0.12
C LEU A 137 23.87 -4.62 1.63
N ILE A 138 24.85 -5.25 2.30
CA ILE A 138 25.08 -5.02 3.73
C ILE A 138 25.34 -3.54 3.98
N ARG A 139 26.22 -2.90 3.19
CA ARG A 139 26.52 -1.46 3.31
C ARG A 139 25.30 -0.57 3.09
N VAL A 140 24.43 -0.87 2.10
CA VAL A 140 23.21 -0.10 1.82
C VAL A 140 22.27 -0.09 3.03
N PHE A 141 22.02 -1.27 3.62
CA PHE A 141 21.17 -1.37 4.80
C PHE A 141 21.86 -0.95 6.09
N ASN A 142 23.19 -0.76 6.09
CA ASN A 142 23.94 -0.23 7.23
C ASN A 142 24.09 1.30 7.24
N LYS A 143 23.46 2.03 6.32
CA LYS A 143 23.48 3.50 6.32
C LYS A 143 22.78 4.06 7.57
N ASP A 144 23.22 5.24 8.04
CA ASP A 144 22.64 5.91 9.21
C ASP A 144 21.14 6.18 9.06
N SER A 145 20.67 6.43 7.82
CA SER A 145 19.24 6.59 7.53
C SER A 145 18.42 5.34 7.85
N VAL A 146 19.02 4.15 7.81
CA VAL A 146 18.41 2.86 8.13
C VAL A 146 18.67 2.50 9.60
N LYS A 147 19.87 2.74 10.12
CA LYS A 147 20.23 2.49 11.53
C LYS A 147 19.37 3.24 12.53
N ASN A 148 18.94 4.44 12.17
CA ASN A 148 18.16 5.31 13.06
C ASN A 148 16.64 5.18 12.86
N LEU A 149 16.19 4.24 12.03
CA LEU A 149 14.77 3.94 11.89
C LEU A 149 14.21 3.38 13.20
N THR A 150 13.04 3.91 13.58
CA THR A 150 12.31 3.55 14.80
C THR A 150 10.86 3.21 14.49
N GLY A 151 10.21 2.52 15.42
CA GLY A 151 8.80 2.16 15.31
C GLY A 151 8.50 1.18 14.17
N ASP A 152 7.48 1.53 13.40
CA ASP A 152 6.85 0.70 12.35
C ASP A 152 7.48 0.91 10.95
N VAL A 153 8.45 1.82 10.79
CA VAL A 153 9.00 2.15 9.47
C VAL A 153 9.64 0.94 8.77
N PHE A 154 10.27 0.03 9.52
CA PHE A 154 10.81 -1.21 8.94
C PHE A 154 9.75 -2.16 8.42
N GLY A 155 8.60 -2.24 9.09
CA GLY A 155 7.47 -3.04 8.64
C GLY A 155 7.05 -2.60 7.24
N ARG A 156 6.87 -1.29 7.06
CA ARG A 156 6.55 -0.70 5.75
C ARG A 156 7.61 -0.94 4.69
N ILE A 157 8.90 -0.81 5.04
CA ILE A 157 9.99 -1.15 4.10
C ILE A 157 9.90 -2.62 3.70
N TYR A 158 9.67 -3.53 4.65
CA TYR A 158 9.54 -4.96 4.35
C TYR A 158 8.34 -5.25 3.44
N GLU A 159 7.17 -4.67 3.74
CA GLU A 159 5.96 -4.79 2.92
C GLU A 159 6.15 -4.18 1.53
N PHE A 160 6.83 -3.05 1.43
CA PHE A 160 7.17 -2.41 0.16
C PHE A 160 8.05 -3.32 -0.70
N PHE A 161 9.11 -3.90 -0.13
CA PHE A 161 9.96 -4.86 -0.84
C PHE A 161 9.17 -6.11 -1.24
N LEU A 162 8.34 -6.65 -0.36
CA LEU A 162 7.49 -7.80 -0.65
C LEU A 162 6.51 -7.51 -1.80
N MET A 163 5.89 -6.33 -1.80
CA MET A 163 5.03 -5.85 -2.88
C MET A 163 5.82 -5.72 -4.19
N LYS A 164 6.97 -5.04 -4.18
CA LYS A 164 7.81 -4.85 -5.37
C LYS A 164 8.28 -6.18 -5.96
N PHE A 165 8.73 -7.11 -5.12
CA PHE A 165 9.07 -8.46 -5.57
C PHE A 165 7.86 -9.19 -6.16
N SER A 166 6.67 -9.06 -5.56
CA SER A 166 5.45 -9.62 -6.15
C SER A 166 5.10 -8.99 -7.50
N MET A 167 5.31 -7.68 -7.68
CA MET A 167 5.09 -6.97 -8.95
C MET A 167 6.07 -7.43 -10.03
N ASP A 168 7.32 -7.70 -9.66
CA ASP A 168 8.36 -8.24 -10.55
C ASP A 168 8.15 -9.74 -10.89
N GLY A 169 7.07 -10.36 -10.39
CA GLY A 169 6.77 -11.77 -10.60
C GLY A 169 7.57 -12.73 -9.72
N ALA A 170 8.37 -12.23 -8.77
CA ALA A 170 9.15 -13.05 -7.84
C ALA A 170 8.25 -13.73 -6.80
N GLY A 171 7.85 -14.97 -7.08
CA GLY A 171 6.85 -15.71 -6.29
C GLY A 171 5.50 -15.84 -6.98
N ALA A 172 5.36 -15.32 -8.21
CA ALA A 172 4.22 -15.58 -9.07
C ALA A 172 4.31 -17.01 -9.65
N GLN A 173 4.00 -18.01 -8.83
CA GLN A 173 3.54 -19.30 -9.35
C GLN A 173 2.01 -19.26 -9.37
N GLU A 174 1.45 -19.45 -10.57
CA GLU A 174 0.04 -19.66 -10.89
C GLU A 174 -0.99 -19.05 -9.92
N GLY A 175 -1.52 -17.85 -10.18
CA GLY A 175 -2.85 -17.46 -9.66
C GLY A 175 -3.00 -16.21 -8.81
N GLY A 176 -1.91 -15.47 -8.49
CA GLY A 176 -2.01 -14.32 -7.57
C GLY A 176 -2.11 -14.72 -6.08
N GLU A 177 -1.72 -15.96 -5.78
CA GLU A 177 -1.90 -16.66 -4.49
C GLU A 177 -0.84 -16.28 -3.44
N PHE A 178 0.08 -15.36 -3.76
CA PHE A 178 1.25 -15.04 -2.93
C PHE A 178 1.10 -13.77 -2.08
N PHE A 179 0.48 -12.74 -2.67
CA PHE A 179 0.39 -11.41 -2.08
C PHE A 179 -0.92 -10.76 -2.54
N THR A 180 -1.74 -10.39 -1.55
CA THR A 180 -2.99 -9.68 -1.80
C THR A 180 -2.69 -8.18 -1.84
N PRO A 181 -3.12 -7.44 -2.88
CA PRO A 181 -2.93 -5.99 -2.95
C PRO A 181 -3.39 -5.29 -1.65
N PRO A 182 -2.60 -4.36 -1.07
CA PRO A 182 -2.93 -3.74 0.22
C PRO A 182 -4.32 -3.11 0.26
N SER A 183 -4.76 -2.50 -0.84
CA SER A 183 -6.10 -1.89 -0.93
C SER A 183 -7.26 -2.89 -0.76
N LEU A 184 -7.10 -4.14 -1.23
CA LEU A 184 -8.11 -5.19 -1.03
C LEU A 184 -8.07 -5.74 0.40
N VAL A 185 -6.88 -5.85 0.98
CA VAL A 185 -6.73 -6.22 2.40
C VAL A 185 -7.37 -5.17 3.30
N GLN A 186 -7.11 -3.89 3.03
CA GLN A 186 -7.73 -2.77 3.74
C GLN A 186 -9.25 -2.75 3.60
N LEU A 187 -9.79 -3.03 2.41
CA LEU A 187 -11.23 -3.19 2.23
C LEU A 187 -11.79 -4.29 3.14
N ILE A 188 -11.14 -5.46 3.20
CA ILE A 188 -11.57 -6.56 4.07
C ILE A 188 -11.55 -6.13 5.54
N VAL A 189 -10.41 -5.62 6.00
CA VAL A 189 -10.18 -5.24 7.40
C VAL A 189 -11.14 -4.14 7.84
N ASN A 190 -11.34 -3.10 7.02
CA ASN A 190 -12.23 -1.98 7.37
C ASN A 190 -13.69 -2.41 7.49
N LEU A 191 -14.14 -3.38 6.67
CA LEU A 191 -15.54 -3.81 6.66
C LEU A 191 -15.83 -4.90 7.71
N ILE A 192 -14.86 -5.75 8.06
CA ILE A 192 -15.05 -6.73 9.14
C ILE A 192 -14.63 -6.21 10.51
N LYS A 193 -13.85 -5.14 10.60
CA LYS A 193 -13.37 -4.51 11.85
C LYS A 193 -12.85 -5.53 12.88
N PRO A 194 -11.72 -6.20 12.60
CA PRO A 194 -11.14 -7.22 13.47
C PRO A 194 -10.47 -6.59 14.69
N ASP A 195 -11.22 -6.41 15.77
CA ASP A 195 -10.80 -5.70 16.98
C ASP A 195 -10.53 -6.61 18.19
N HIS A 196 -10.81 -7.91 18.10
CA HIS A 196 -10.61 -8.86 19.20
C HIS A 196 -10.50 -10.33 18.76
N GLY A 197 -10.06 -11.17 19.69
CA GLY A 197 -10.31 -12.61 19.64
C GLY A 197 -9.49 -13.37 18.59
N ILE A 198 -10.06 -14.46 18.08
CA ILE A 198 -9.36 -15.38 17.18
C ILE A 198 -9.54 -14.94 15.73
N ILE A 199 -8.42 -14.68 15.05
CA ILE A 199 -8.37 -14.38 13.63
C ILE A 199 -7.74 -15.56 12.88
N HIS A 200 -8.43 -16.05 11.86
CA HIS A 200 -7.94 -17.16 11.05
C HIS A 200 -7.87 -16.82 9.56
N ASP A 201 -6.72 -17.12 8.94
CA ASP A 201 -6.55 -17.16 7.50
C ASP A 201 -6.08 -18.57 7.09
N PRO A 202 -6.95 -19.43 6.51
CA PRO A 202 -6.58 -20.79 6.14
C PRO A 202 -5.84 -20.86 4.78
N ALA A 203 -5.48 -19.72 4.18
CA ALA A 203 -4.66 -19.62 2.98
C ALA A 203 -3.76 -18.37 3.08
N CYS A 204 -2.97 -18.29 4.16
CA CYS A 204 -2.44 -17.01 4.64
C CYS A 204 -1.32 -16.40 3.80
N GLY A 205 -0.73 -17.12 2.85
CA GLY A 205 0.32 -16.59 1.99
C GLY A 205 1.47 -16.02 2.80
N SER A 206 1.74 -14.73 2.64
CA SER A 206 2.76 -13.97 3.37
C SER A 206 2.27 -13.28 4.65
N ALA A 207 1.07 -13.63 5.16
CA ALA A 207 0.45 -13.06 6.36
C ALA A 207 0.06 -11.58 6.29
N GLY A 208 -0.05 -10.98 5.09
CA GLY A 208 -0.43 -9.57 4.94
C GLY A 208 -1.80 -9.20 5.56
N MET A 209 -2.74 -10.15 5.61
CA MET A 209 -4.03 -9.99 6.30
C MET A 209 -3.86 -9.70 7.81
N PHE A 210 -2.92 -10.39 8.47
CA PHE A 210 -2.64 -10.19 9.89
C PHE A 210 -1.90 -8.88 10.15
N VAL A 211 -0.94 -8.52 9.29
CA VAL A 211 -0.20 -7.25 9.38
C VAL A 211 -1.15 -6.05 9.28
N GLN A 212 -2.02 -6.03 8.27
CA GLN A 212 -3.00 -4.96 8.12
C GLN A 212 -4.00 -4.90 9.29
N THR A 213 -4.31 -6.04 9.92
CA THR A 213 -5.10 -6.05 11.14
C THR A 213 -4.36 -5.40 12.31
N GLY A 214 -3.05 -5.63 12.44
CA GLY A 214 -2.19 -4.92 13.39
C GLY A 214 -2.27 -3.41 13.21
N HIS A 215 -2.08 -2.91 11.99
CA HIS A 215 -2.21 -1.48 11.67
C HIS A 215 -3.60 -0.93 12.01
N PHE A 216 -4.67 -1.68 11.69
CA PHE A 216 -6.04 -1.28 12.03
C PHE A 216 -6.23 -1.10 13.55
N LEU A 217 -5.68 -1.99 14.37
CA LEU A 217 -5.77 -1.88 15.84
C LEU A 217 -5.01 -0.67 16.39
N GLU A 218 -3.84 -0.36 15.82
CA GLU A 218 -3.03 0.80 16.19
C GLU A 218 -3.71 2.12 15.81
N GLU A 219 -4.22 2.22 14.59
CA GLU A 219 -4.90 3.41 14.07
C GLU A 219 -6.19 3.71 14.83
N ASN A 220 -6.95 2.68 15.21
CA ASN A 220 -8.17 2.82 16.00
C ASN A 220 -7.91 2.94 17.50
N LYS A 221 -6.64 3.06 17.93
CA LYS A 221 -6.20 3.23 19.33
C LYS A 221 -6.86 2.22 20.26
N SER A 222 -6.77 0.93 19.91
CA SER A 222 -7.21 -0.13 20.82
C SER A 222 -6.62 0.08 22.21
N VAL A 223 -7.44 -0.11 23.25
CA VAL A 223 -7.01 -0.01 24.65
C VAL A 223 -5.97 -1.08 25.00
N LYS A 224 -5.94 -2.18 24.23
CA LYS A 224 -5.04 -3.32 24.37
C LYS A 224 -3.95 -3.26 23.32
N SER A 225 -2.77 -3.79 23.65
CA SER A 225 -1.75 -4.08 22.64
C SER A 225 -2.26 -5.11 21.63
N ILE A 226 -1.64 -5.19 20.44
CA ILE A 226 -2.06 -6.10 19.37
C ILE A 226 -2.18 -7.55 19.88
N ASN A 227 -1.14 -8.06 20.55
CA ASN A 227 -1.10 -9.45 21.02
C ASN A 227 -2.02 -9.73 22.22
N GLU A 228 -2.51 -8.69 22.90
CA GLU A 228 -3.57 -8.82 23.93
C GLU A 228 -4.98 -8.76 23.33
N ALA A 229 -5.12 -8.09 22.19
CA ALA A 229 -6.39 -7.93 21.49
C ALA A 229 -6.75 -9.19 20.70
N ILE A 230 -5.79 -9.73 19.93
CA ILE A 230 -6.03 -10.75 18.92
C ILE A 230 -5.07 -11.94 19.04
N THR A 231 -5.48 -13.07 18.47
CA THR A 231 -4.60 -14.23 18.26
C THR A 231 -4.73 -14.72 16.83
N CYS A 232 -3.63 -14.73 16.09
CA CYS A 232 -3.61 -15.05 14.67
C CYS A 232 -3.29 -16.53 14.42
N TYR A 233 -4.05 -17.19 13.54
CA TYR A 233 -3.81 -18.55 13.09
C TYR A 233 -3.79 -18.60 11.57
N GLY A 234 -2.69 -19.04 10.98
CA GLY A 234 -2.51 -19.14 9.54
C GLY A 234 -2.25 -20.57 9.08
N THR A 235 -2.81 -20.97 7.94
CA THR A 235 -2.43 -22.20 7.24
C THR A 235 -1.95 -21.84 5.84
N GLU A 236 -0.81 -22.38 5.43
CA GLU A 236 -0.21 -22.14 4.12
C GLU A 236 0.33 -23.44 3.53
N LEU A 237 0.11 -23.68 2.23
CA LEU A 237 0.53 -24.92 1.59
C LEU A 237 2.03 -24.92 1.25
N LYS A 238 2.59 -23.76 0.91
CA LYS A 238 3.93 -23.65 0.37
C LYS A 238 4.93 -23.26 1.46
N SER A 239 6.02 -24.02 1.54
CA SER A 239 7.06 -23.79 2.54
C SER A 239 7.70 -22.41 2.47
N ASN A 240 7.96 -21.90 1.26
CA ASN A 240 8.51 -20.54 1.07
C ASN A 240 7.56 -19.46 1.62
N ASN A 241 6.26 -19.54 1.32
CA ASN A 241 5.26 -18.61 1.83
C ASN A 241 5.12 -18.70 3.34
N THR A 242 5.17 -19.92 3.90
CA THR A 242 5.16 -20.12 5.35
C THR A 242 6.33 -19.42 6.04
N ARG A 243 7.54 -19.49 5.46
CA ARG A 243 8.70 -18.75 6.00
C ARG A 243 8.48 -17.23 5.93
N LEU A 244 7.98 -16.74 4.80
CA LEU A 244 7.69 -15.31 4.62
C LEU A 244 6.63 -14.81 5.61
N ALA A 245 5.54 -15.56 5.81
CA ALA A 245 4.52 -15.23 6.81
C ALA A 245 5.11 -15.11 8.21
N LYS A 246 5.95 -16.07 8.62
CA LYS A 246 6.61 -16.04 9.94
C LYS A 246 7.56 -14.85 10.09
N MET A 247 8.36 -14.55 9.06
CA MET A 247 9.22 -13.35 9.06
C MET A 247 8.39 -12.06 9.13
N ASN A 248 7.31 -11.99 8.35
CA ASN A 248 6.46 -10.80 8.28
C ASN A 248 5.79 -10.52 9.63
N LEU A 249 5.27 -11.56 10.30
CA LEU A 249 4.72 -11.44 11.66
C LEU A 249 5.78 -10.98 12.67
N ALA A 250 7.00 -11.53 12.60
CA ALA A 250 8.10 -11.15 13.50
C ALA A 250 8.52 -9.67 13.33
N ILE A 251 8.54 -9.17 12.09
CA ILE A 251 8.86 -7.76 11.80
C ILE A 251 7.80 -6.82 12.37
N HIS A 252 6.53 -7.21 12.31
CA HIS A 252 5.44 -6.40 12.83
C HIS A 252 5.16 -6.64 14.32
N GLY A 253 5.91 -7.55 14.97
CA GLY A 253 5.71 -7.88 16.39
C GLY A 253 4.35 -8.54 16.68
N ILE A 254 3.75 -9.18 15.68
CA ILE A 254 2.43 -9.82 15.78
C ILE A 254 2.62 -11.29 16.13
N GLU A 255 2.03 -11.72 17.24
CA GLU A 255 2.00 -13.12 17.63
C GLU A 255 0.99 -13.92 16.79
N GLY A 256 1.46 -14.97 16.14
CA GLY A 256 0.61 -15.82 15.32
C GLY A 256 1.19 -17.21 15.08
N LYS A 257 0.31 -18.20 14.94
CA LYS A 257 0.68 -19.59 14.65
C LYS A 257 0.47 -19.89 13.18
N ILE A 258 1.56 -19.97 12.41
CA ILE A 258 1.54 -20.37 10.99
C ILE A 258 1.95 -21.84 10.85
N ILE A 259 1.11 -22.65 10.21
CA ILE A 259 1.36 -24.06 9.93
C ILE A 259 1.44 -24.30 8.42
N GLU A 260 2.51 -24.98 7.98
CA GLU A 260 2.65 -25.49 6.62
C GLU A 260 1.78 -26.74 6.45
N ASP A 261 0.62 -26.63 5.80
CA ASP A 261 -0.30 -27.74 5.55
C ASP A 261 -1.30 -27.44 4.42
N ASN A 262 -2.01 -28.47 3.96
CA ASN A 262 -3.04 -28.35 2.93
C ASN A 262 -4.44 -28.26 3.54
N SER A 263 -5.02 -27.05 3.59
CA SER A 263 -6.35 -26.79 4.14
C SER A 263 -7.50 -27.60 3.49
N PHE A 264 -7.33 -28.15 2.27
CA PHE A 264 -8.34 -29.06 1.70
C PHE A 264 -8.33 -30.45 2.37
N TYR A 265 -7.23 -30.84 2.99
CA TYR A 265 -7.04 -32.18 3.57
C TYR A 265 -6.78 -32.17 5.08
N SER A 266 -6.82 -30.99 5.71
CA SER A 266 -6.67 -30.82 7.15
C SER A 266 -7.32 -29.54 7.67
N ASP A 267 -7.56 -29.51 8.99
CA ASP A 267 -7.81 -28.33 9.82
C ASP A 267 -6.76 -28.38 10.95
N PRO A 268 -5.53 -27.90 10.70
CA PRO A 268 -4.42 -28.12 11.61
C PRO A 268 -4.56 -27.34 12.93
N HIS A 269 -5.42 -26.32 12.97
CA HIS A 269 -5.66 -25.49 14.15
C HIS A 269 -6.91 -25.90 14.93
N ASN A 270 -7.75 -26.78 14.38
CA ASN A 270 -9.01 -27.23 14.98
C ASN A 270 -9.96 -26.06 15.31
N LEU A 271 -10.18 -25.16 14.35
CA LEU A 271 -10.83 -23.87 14.57
C LEU A 271 -12.31 -23.81 14.17
N VAL A 272 -12.92 -24.92 13.73
CA VAL A 272 -14.34 -24.95 13.34
C VAL A 272 -15.23 -24.37 14.45
N GLY A 273 -16.02 -23.34 14.10
CA GLY A 273 -16.95 -22.65 14.99
C GLY A 273 -16.32 -21.79 16.09
N LYS A 274 -15.01 -21.48 16.01
CA LYS A 274 -14.28 -20.77 17.08
C LYS A 274 -13.85 -19.34 16.71
N CYS A 275 -13.69 -19.05 15.43
CA CYS A 275 -13.10 -17.78 14.99
C CYS A 275 -14.07 -16.61 15.14
N ASP A 276 -13.58 -15.51 15.69
CA ASP A 276 -14.26 -14.21 15.68
C ASP A 276 -14.12 -13.57 14.30
N PHE A 277 -12.97 -13.76 13.65
CA PHE A 277 -12.70 -13.24 12.33
C PHE A 277 -12.07 -14.29 11.40
N VAL A 278 -12.54 -14.33 10.16
CA VAL A 278 -11.89 -15.09 9.08
C VAL A 278 -11.61 -14.15 7.92
N MET A 279 -10.37 -14.12 7.45
CA MET A 279 -9.99 -13.27 6.32
C MET A 279 -9.06 -14.04 5.41
N ALA A 280 -9.26 -13.93 4.10
CA ALA A 280 -8.48 -14.70 3.13
C ALA A 280 -8.56 -14.15 1.71
N ASN A 281 -7.51 -14.42 0.95
CA ASN A 281 -7.53 -14.41 -0.51
C ASN A 281 -6.99 -15.75 -0.98
N PRO A 282 -7.83 -16.80 -0.99
CA PRO A 282 -7.36 -18.15 -1.26
C PRO A 282 -7.02 -18.33 -2.75
N PRO A 283 -6.29 -19.40 -3.09
CA PRO A 283 -6.03 -19.76 -4.49
C PRO A 283 -7.35 -19.93 -5.27
N PHE A 284 -7.44 -19.27 -6.43
CA PHE A 284 -8.65 -19.24 -7.25
C PHE A 284 -8.74 -20.44 -8.20
N ASN A 285 -9.95 -20.98 -8.35
CA ASN A 285 -10.26 -22.06 -9.29
C ASN A 285 -9.38 -23.30 -9.14
N VAL A 286 -9.00 -23.65 -7.91
CA VAL A 286 -8.13 -24.81 -7.64
C VAL A 286 -8.78 -26.07 -8.20
N LYS A 287 -8.10 -26.70 -9.16
CA LYS A 287 -8.53 -27.95 -9.79
C LYS A 287 -7.90 -29.15 -9.09
N LYS A 288 -8.47 -30.33 -9.32
CA LYS A 288 -7.94 -31.62 -8.87
C LYS A 288 -7.83 -31.76 -7.35
N VAL A 289 -8.68 -31.06 -6.59
CA VAL A 289 -8.88 -31.40 -5.17
C VAL A 289 -9.46 -32.83 -5.12
N ASP A 290 -8.78 -33.74 -4.43
CA ASP A 290 -9.17 -35.15 -4.36
C ASP A 290 -10.34 -35.35 -3.41
N LYS A 291 -11.54 -35.19 -3.97
CA LYS A 291 -12.83 -35.38 -3.30
C LYS A 291 -13.08 -36.83 -2.86
N LYS A 292 -12.25 -37.80 -3.28
CA LYS A 292 -12.39 -39.20 -2.88
C LYS A 292 -11.70 -39.49 -1.56
N LYS A 293 -10.77 -38.63 -1.11
CA LYS A 293 -10.13 -38.76 0.20
C LYS A 293 -11.16 -38.78 1.31
N ASP A 294 -10.93 -39.64 2.29
CA ASP A 294 -11.83 -39.82 3.43
C ASP A 294 -12.05 -38.50 4.19
N TYR A 295 -10.98 -37.73 4.38
CA TYR A 295 -11.05 -36.42 5.01
C TYR A 295 -12.06 -35.48 4.33
N VAL A 296 -12.03 -35.34 3.00
CA VAL A 296 -12.93 -34.44 2.25
C VAL A 296 -14.38 -34.92 2.29
N LYS A 297 -14.61 -36.24 2.27
CA LYS A 297 -15.97 -36.82 2.36
C LYS A 297 -16.64 -36.59 3.69
N ASN A 298 -15.85 -36.60 4.77
CA ASN A 298 -16.34 -36.48 6.14
C ASN A 298 -16.03 -35.10 6.73
N ASP A 299 -15.67 -34.14 5.89
CA ASP A 299 -15.24 -32.81 6.33
C ASP A 299 -16.41 -32.08 6.99
N VAL A 300 -16.26 -31.81 8.29
CA VAL A 300 -17.27 -31.14 9.12
C VAL A 300 -17.51 -29.69 8.73
N ARG A 301 -16.63 -29.12 7.89
CA ARG A 301 -16.72 -27.75 7.39
C ARG A 301 -17.73 -27.58 6.25
N LEU A 302 -18.22 -28.68 5.67
CA LEU A 302 -19.18 -28.65 4.57
C LEU A 302 -20.64 -28.65 5.07
N PHE A 303 -21.54 -28.01 4.31
CA PHE A 303 -22.98 -28.13 4.56
C PHE A 303 -23.42 -29.57 4.34
N LYS A 304 -23.88 -30.26 5.39
CA LYS A 304 -24.18 -31.70 5.34
C LYS A 304 -25.26 -32.09 4.31
N ASP A 305 -26.18 -31.19 4.03
CA ASP A 305 -27.32 -31.37 3.12
C ASP A 305 -26.96 -31.11 1.64
N VAL A 306 -25.89 -30.37 1.36
CA VAL A 306 -25.44 -30.07 -0.01
C VAL A 306 -24.10 -30.74 -0.34
N GLY A 307 -23.15 -30.65 0.59
CA GLY A 307 -21.89 -31.37 0.58
C GLY A 307 -20.83 -30.79 -0.35
N ILE A 308 -20.13 -31.69 -1.03
CA ILE A 308 -18.97 -31.37 -1.86
C ILE A 308 -19.46 -30.82 -3.22
N PRO A 309 -18.91 -29.69 -3.72
CA PRO A 309 -19.22 -29.22 -5.06
C PRO A 309 -18.80 -30.24 -6.12
N ASN A 310 -19.65 -30.49 -7.14
CA ASN A 310 -19.34 -31.41 -8.23
C ASN A 310 -18.29 -30.86 -9.20
N ALA A 311 -18.34 -29.55 -9.49
CA ALA A 311 -17.40 -28.87 -10.37
C ALA A 311 -15.95 -29.07 -9.91
N ASP A 312 -15.00 -29.27 -10.85
CA ASP A 312 -13.57 -29.34 -10.54
C ASP A 312 -13.01 -27.95 -10.24
N ASN A 313 -13.50 -27.36 -9.16
CA ASN A 313 -13.21 -26.01 -8.70
C ASN A 313 -13.28 -25.97 -7.16
N GLY A 314 -12.20 -25.52 -6.51
CA GLY A 314 -12.08 -25.40 -5.07
C GLY A 314 -12.76 -24.20 -4.43
N ASN A 315 -13.29 -23.24 -5.20
CA ASN A 315 -13.85 -21.98 -4.66
C ASN A 315 -14.96 -22.24 -3.63
N TYR A 316 -15.90 -23.13 -3.93
CA TYR A 316 -17.01 -23.46 -3.02
C TYR A 316 -16.65 -24.43 -1.89
N LEU A 317 -15.44 -25.01 -1.90
CA LEU A 317 -14.87 -25.62 -0.70
C LEU A 317 -14.39 -24.51 0.24
N TRP A 318 -13.61 -23.55 -0.27
CA TRP A 318 -13.14 -22.40 0.52
C TRP A 318 -14.28 -21.61 1.17
N ILE A 319 -15.32 -21.24 0.40
CA ILE A 319 -16.46 -20.48 0.92
C ILE A 319 -17.13 -21.20 2.10
N GLN A 320 -17.30 -22.53 1.99
CA GLN A 320 -17.85 -23.33 3.09
C GLN A 320 -16.90 -23.38 4.29
N TYR A 321 -15.60 -23.53 4.05
CA TYR A 321 -14.59 -23.53 5.12
C TYR A 321 -14.61 -22.22 5.89
N PHE A 322 -14.58 -21.07 5.20
CA PHE A 322 -14.65 -19.75 5.84
C PHE A 322 -15.88 -19.60 6.72
N HIS A 323 -17.06 -19.95 6.20
CA HIS A 323 -18.30 -19.91 6.98
C HIS A 323 -18.26 -20.84 8.19
N SER A 324 -17.69 -22.03 8.05
CA SER A 324 -17.65 -23.05 9.11
C SER A 324 -16.76 -22.66 10.29
N TYR A 325 -15.68 -21.91 10.06
CA TYR A 325 -14.76 -21.48 11.10
C TYR A 325 -15.36 -20.42 12.02
N LEU A 326 -16.30 -19.61 11.51
CA LEU A 326 -16.92 -18.53 12.30
C LEU A 326 -17.73 -19.06 13.48
N ASN A 327 -17.49 -18.46 14.65
CA ASN A 327 -18.34 -18.61 15.83
C ASN A 327 -19.69 -17.88 15.64
N LYS A 328 -20.56 -17.87 16.66
CA LYS A 328 -21.93 -17.32 16.54
C LYS A 328 -21.97 -15.82 16.20
N ASN A 329 -20.95 -15.06 16.54
CA ASN A 329 -20.84 -13.62 16.28
C ASN A 329 -19.71 -13.30 15.28
N GLY A 330 -19.14 -14.33 14.66
CA GLY A 330 -17.97 -14.18 13.82
C GLY A 330 -18.29 -13.51 12.49
N ARG A 331 -17.31 -12.77 11.98
CA ARG A 331 -17.35 -12.09 10.68
C ARG A 331 -16.26 -12.61 9.75
N ALA A 332 -16.56 -12.77 8.46
CA ALA A 332 -15.55 -13.09 7.46
C ALA A 332 -15.51 -12.06 6.35
N GLY A 333 -14.32 -11.83 5.80
CA GLY A 333 -14.11 -11.03 4.59
C GLY A 333 -13.09 -11.72 3.70
N PHE A 334 -13.47 -12.09 2.48
CA PHE A 334 -12.57 -12.85 1.61
C PHE A 334 -12.77 -12.55 0.14
N VAL A 335 -11.69 -12.64 -0.64
CA VAL A 335 -11.71 -12.40 -2.08
C VAL A 335 -12.05 -13.68 -2.83
N MET A 336 -12.90 -13.59 -3.85
CA MET A 336 -13.25 -14.67 -4.77
C MET A 336 -13.24 -14.20 -6.22
N THR A 337 -13.08 -15.14 -7.16
CA THR A 337 -13.28 -14.84 -8.58
C THR A 337 -14.69 -14.37 -8.86
N SER A 338 -14.87 -13.49 -9.85
CA SER A 338 -16.21 -13.00 -10.21
C SER A 338 -17.20 -14.08 -10.62
N SER A 339 -16.74 -15.21 -11.13
CA SER A 339 -17.59 -16.37 -11.43
C SER A 339 -18.19 -17.04 -10.20
N ALA A 340 -17.65 -16.81 -9.00
CA ALA A 340 -18.16 -17.45 -7.79
C ALA A 340 -19.57 -16.97 -7.43
N THR A 341 -19.93 -15.73 -7.75
CA THR A 341 -21.24 -15.15 -7.39
C THR A 341 -22.40 -15.68 -8.23
N ASP A 342 -22.14 -16.27 -9.40
CA ASP A 342 -23.16 -16.79 -10.31
C ASP A 342 -22.89 -18.21 -10.84
N ALA A 343 -21.95 -18.93 -10.22
CA ALA A 343 -21.67 -20.33 -10.53
C ALA A 343 -22.93 -21.21 -10.45
N GLY A 344 -23.07 -22.14 -11.39
CA GLY A 344 -24.25 -23.01 -11.54
C GLY A 344 -24.18 -24.33 -10.75
N SER A 345 -25.11 -25.24 -11.04
CA SER A 345 -25.11 -26.62 -10.52
C SER A 345 -25.00 -26.71 -8.99
N THR A 346 -24.14 -27.58 -8.45
CA THR A 346 -23.99 -27.74 -6.99
C THR A 346 -23.45 -26.50 -6.29
N GLU A 347 -22.66 -25.66 -7.00
CA GLU A 347 -22.16 -24.40 -6.44
C GLU A 347 -23.30 -23.42 -6.19
N LYS A 348 -24.29 -23.38 -7.09
CA LYS A 348 -25.56 -22.68 -6.85
C LYS A 348 -26.28 -23.20 -5.62
N ASN A 349 -26.41 -24.53 -5.45
CA ASN A 349 -27.09 -25.10 -4.27
C ASN A 349 -26.36 -24.72 -2.96
N ILE A 350 -25.03 -24.68 -2.96
CA ILE A 350 -24.24 -24.24 -1.80
C ILE A 350 -24.47 -22.74 -1.54
N ARG A 351 -24.52 -21.92 -2.59
CA ARG A 351 -24.80 -20.49 -2.49
C ARG A 351 -26.20 -20.20 -1.97
N GLU A 352 -27.21 -20.91 -2.49
CA GLU A 352 -28.58 -20.88 -1.99
C GLU A 352 -28.59 -21.22 -0.49
N LYS A 353 -27.93 -22.31 -0.09
CA LYS A 353 -27.82 -22.69 1.31
C LYS A 353 -27.16 -21.61 2.18
N LEU A 354 -26.08 -21.01 1.68
CA LEU A 354 -25.39 -19.93 2.36
C LEU A 354 -26.29 -18.69 2.52
N VAL A 355 -27.03 -18.31 1.49
CA VAL A 355 -28.01 -17.21 1.56
C VAL A 355 -29.11 -17.54 2.58
N GLU A 356 -29.65 -18.77 2.58
CA GLU A 356 -30.68 -19.20 3.53
C GLU A 356 -30.28 -19.04 5.00
N THR A 357 -28.99 -19.25 5.34
CA THR A 357 -28.48 -19.00 6.70
C THR A 357 -28.73 -17.58 7.21
N GLY A 358 -28.85 -16.62 6.28
CA GLY A 358 -28.90 -15.18 6.57
C GLY A 358 -27.55 -14.59 6.96
N ASP A 359 -26.45 -15.32 6.79
CA ASP A 359 -25.11 -14.89 7.20
C ASP A 359 -24.35 -14.14 6.10
N VAL A 360 -24.81 -14.18 4.84
CA VAL A 360 -24.23 -13.33 3.78
C VAL A 360 -24.54 -11.87 4.10
N ASP A 361 -23.53 -11.04 4.31
CA ASP A 361 -23.68 -9.68 4.83
C ASP A 361 -23.59 -8.63 3.72
N CYS A 362 -22.50 -8.67 2.96
CA CYS A 362 -22.22 -7.75 1.85
C CYS A 362 -21.42 -8.44 0.75
N ILE A 363 -21.62 -8.01 -0.50
CA ILE A 363 -20.78 -8.38 -1.64
C ILE A 363 -20.30 -7.11 -2.32
N VAL A 364 -18.99 -6.99 -2.53
CA VAL A 364 -18.36 -5.87 -3.24
C VAL A 364 -17.79 -6.37 -4.58
N SER A 365 -18.29 -5.87 -5.72
CA SER A 365 -17.67 -6.10 -7.02
C SER A 365 -16.46 -5.19 -7.20
N VAL A 366 -15.31 -5.76 -7.55
CA VAL A 366 -14.09 -5.01 -7.82
C VAL A 366 -13.72 -5.14 -9.30
N GLY A 367 -13.31 -4.02 -9.89
CA GLY A 367 -12.89 -3.95 -11.28
C GLY A 367 -11.59 -4.71 -11.58
N ASN A 368 -11.15 -4.62 -12.82
CA ASN A 368 -9.86 -5.16 -13.24
C ASN A 368 -8.69 -4.36 -12.64
N ASN A 369 -7.47 -4.88 -12.82
CA ASN A 369 -6.21 -4.19 -12.54
C ASN A 369 -5.88 -3.93 -11.06
N PHE A 370 -6.58 -4.57 -10.12
CA PHE A 370 -6.18 -4.55 -8.70
C PHE A 370 -5.03 -5.52 -8.40
N PHE A 371 -5.01 -6.69 -9.06
CA PHE A 371 -3.95 -7.68 -8.88
C PHE A 371 -2.74 -7.36 -9.78
N TYR A 372 -1.53 -7.42 -9.22
CA TYR A 372 -0.30 -7.07 -9.92
C TYR A 372 0.11 -8.02 -11.05
N THR A 373 -0.24 -9.30 -10.93
CA THR A 373 0.25 -10.34 -11.85
C THR A 373 -0.78 -10.77 -12.88
N ARG A 374 -2.07 -10.39 -12.71
CA ARG A 374 -3.17 -10.76 -13.61
C ARG A 374 -4.25 -9.67 -13.61
N SER A 375 -4.68 -9.25 -14.78
CA SER A 375 -5.87 -8.40 -14.92
C SER A 375 -7.12 -9.29 -14.85
N LEU A 376 -7.67 -9.46 -13.66
CA LEU A 376 -8.91 -10.19 -13.41
C LEU A 376 -9.80 -9.40 -12.46
N PRO A 377 -11.12 -9.34 -12.73
CA PRO A 377 -12.06 -8.78 -11.77
C PRO A 377 -12.30 -9.80 -10.66
N CYS A 378 -12.65 -9.31 -9.48
CA CYS A 378 -12.98 -10.16 -8.34
C CYS A 378 -14.19 -9.62 -7.58
N HIS A 379 -14.68 -10.42 -6.64
CA HIS A 379 -15.65 -9.97 -5.66
C HIS A 379 -15.08 -10.21 -4.27
N VAL A 380 -15.31 -9.26 -3.37
CA VAL A 380 -15.02 -9.42 -1.95
C VAL A 380 -16.32 -9.74 -1.24
N TRP A 381 -16.34 -10.90 -0.58
CA TRP A 381 -17.50 -11.44 0.10
C TRP A 381 -17.36 -11.18 1.59
N PHE A 382 -18.46 -10.73 2.20
CA PHE A 382 -18.55 -10.53 3.63
C PHE A 382 -19.63 -11.42 4.23
N LEU A 383 -19.26 -12.17 5.26
CA LEU A 383 -20.18 -12.96 6.07
C LEU A 383 -20.23 -12.39 7.48
N ASP A 384 -21.39 -12.43 8.10
CA ASP A 384 -21.59 -12.02 9.48
C ASP A 384 -22.68 -12.89 10.13
N LYS A 385 -22.26 -13.75 11.07
CA LYS A 385 -23.19 -14.59 11.84
C LYS A 385 -23.92 -13.81 12.93
N GLY A 386 -23.34 -12.67 13.35
CA GLY A 386 -23.87 -11.74 14.33
C GLY A 386 -24.79 -10.65 13.76
N LYS A 387 -25.22 -10.77 12.50
CA LYS A 387 -26.05 -9.75 11.83
C LYS A 387 -27.26 -9.31 12.68
N PRO A 388 -27.53 -7.99 12.76
CA PRO A 388 -28.73 -7.48 13.40
C PRO A 388 -29.99 -8.11 12.82
N ARG A 389 -31.00 -8.35 13.67
CA ARG A 389 -32.25 -9.02 13.28
C ARG A 389 -32.94 -8.34 12.08
N VAL A 390 -32.87 -7.01 12.00
CA VAL A 390 -33.45 -6.21 10.91
C VAL A 390 -32.78 -6.47 9.54
N ASN A 391 -31.55 -6.96 9.54
CA ASN A 391 -30.75 -7.24 8.34
C ASN A 391 -30.56 -8.73 8.08
N LYS A 392 -31.14 -9.62 8.90
CA LYS A 392 -30.90 -11.07 8.78
C LYS A 392 -31.28 -11.62 7.40
N ASP A 393 -32.30 -11.02 6.76
CA ASP A 393 -32.79 -11.38 5.43
C ASP A 393 -32.38 -10.37 4.34
N LYS A 394 -31.40 -9.51 4.62
CA LYS A 394 -30.90 -8.49 3.70
C LYS A 394 -29.43 -8.71 3.38
N ILE A 395 -28.99 -8.26 2.21
CA ILE A 395 -27.60 -8.28 1.76
C ILE A 395 -27.29 -6.91 1.16
N LEU A 396 -26.17 -6.30 1.55
CA LEU A 396 -25.69 -5.08 0.93
C LEU A 396 -24.89 -5.41 -0.34
N MET A 397 -25.34 -4.93 -1.49
CA MET A 397 -24.63 -5.04 -2.76
C MET A 397 -23.88 -3.75 -3.03
N ILE A 398 -22.56 -3.82 -3.24
CA ILE A 398 -21.72 -2.68 -3.64
C ILE A 398 -21.04 -3.02 -4.97
N ASP A 399 -21.17 -2.15 -5.96
CA ASP A 399 -20.47 -2.23 -7.23
C ASP A 399 -19.37 -1.18 -7.30
N ALA A 400 -18.16 -1.57 -6.91
CA ALA A 400 -16.97 -0.72 -6.92
C ALA A 400 -16.18 -0.84 -8.23
N ARG A 401 -16.73 -1.43 -9.29
CA ARG A 401 -15.99 -1.61 -10.57
C ARG A 401 -15.58 -0.28 -11.22
N ASN A 402 -16.32 0.79 -10.94
CA ASN A 402 -16.05 2.14 -11.42
C ASN A 402 -15.57 3.09 -10.29
N THR A 403 -15.33 2.57 -9.08
CA THR A 403 -14.84 3.34 -7.93
C THR A 403 -13.42 2.91 -7.63
N PHE A 404 -12.45 3.58 -8.22
CA PHE A 404 -11.03 3.27 -8.00
C PHE A 404 -10.19 4.52 -8.22
N ARG A 405 -8.95 4.50 -7.73
CA ARG A 405 -7.90 5.42 -8.12
C ARG A 405 -6.94 4.70 -9.07
N VAL A 406 -6.58 5.39 -10.14
CA VAL A 406 -5.57 4.90 -11.09
C VAL A 406 -4.19 5.19 -10.51
N VAL A 407 -3.42 4.14 -10.20
CA VAL A 407 -2.06 4.27 -9.67
C VAL A 407 -1.05 4.29 -10.82
N THR A 408 -1.22 3.37 -11.77
CA THR A 408 -0.46 3.32 -13.02
C THR A 408 -1.41 3.04 -14.18
N ASN A 409 -0.91 3.02 -15.40
CA ASN A 409 -1.69 2.59 -16.57
C ASN A 409 -2.20 1.13 -16.49
N THR A 410 -1.67 0.31 -15.57
CA THR A 410 -1.99 -1.10 -15.42
C THR A 410 -2.47 -1.49 -14.02
N ILE A 411 -2.42 -0.57 -13.04
CA ILE A 411 -2.73 -0.85 -11.64
C ILE A 411 -3.73 0.18 -11.12
N ASN A 412 -4.81 -0.34 -10.54
CA ASN A 412 -5.81 0.40 -9.79
C ASN A 412 -5.71 0.06 -8.30
N ASP A 413 -6.08 1.01 -7.45
CA ASP A 413 -6.30 0.78 -6.03
C ASP A 413 -7.55 1.51 -5.53
N PHE A 414 -7.85 1.36 -4.24
CA PHE A 414 -8.80 2.22 -3.55
C PHE A 414 -8.02 3.28 -2.78
N SER A 415 -8.42 4.54 -2.91
CA SER A 415 -7.93 5.60 -2.01
C SER A 415 -8.46 5.38 -0.59
N LEU A 416 -7.83 6.02 0.40
CA LEU A 416 -8.32 6.03 1.78
C LEU A 416 -9.74 6.61 1.89
N GLY A 417 -10.06 7.64 1.09
CA GLY A 417 -11.40 8.22 1.01
C GLY A 417 -12.43 7.23 0.44
N GLN A 418 -12.09 6.46 -0.60
CA GLN A 418 -12.97 5.40 -1.13
C GLN A 418 -13.20 4.28 -0.11
N LEU A 419 -12.16 3.83 0.58
CA LEU A 419 -12.25 2.84 1.66
C LEU A 419 -13.14 3.35 2.81
N GLN A 420 -13.05 4.64 3.13
CA GLN A 420 -13.92 5.30 4.10
C GLN A 420 -15.38 5.31 3.61
N ASN A 421 -15.63 5.60 2.33
CA ASN A 421 -16.98 5.56 1.74
C ASN A 421 -17.60 4.17 1.88
N PHE A 422 -16.87 3.10 1.52
CA PHE A 422 -17.38 1.73 1.68
C PHE A 422 -17.68 1.38 3.14
N SER A 423 -16.81 1.79 4.06
CA SER A 423 -17.00 1.56 5.50
C SER A 423 -18.22 2.30 6.03
N THR A 424 -18.39 3.55 5.61
CA THR A 424 -19.50 4.43 5.97
C THR A 424 -20.85 3.84 5.51
N VAL A 425 -20.92 3.38 4.26
CA VAL A 425 -22.11 2.70 3.71
C VAL A 425 -22.40 1.41 4.47
N MET A 426 -21.36 0.62 4.79
CA MET A 426 -21.49 -0.62 5.54
C MET A 426 -22.00 -0.40 6.97
N GLU A 427 -21.50 0.62 7.66
CA GLU A 427 -21.90 0.99 9.02
C GLU A 427 -23.36 1.49 9.04
N SER A 428 -23.73 2.31 8.07
CA SER A 428 -25.12 2.75 7.93
C SER A 428 -26.06 1.59 7.68
N TYR A 429 -25.69 0.68 6.77
CA TYR A 429 -26.42 -0.57 6.56
C TYR A 429 -26.55 -1.39 7.85
N ARG A 430 -25.50 -1.48 8.67
CA ARG A 430 -25.51 -2.18 9.97
C ARG A 430 -26.32 -1.47 11.07
N GLY A 431 -26.93 -0.32 10.76
CA GLY A 431 -27.88 0.37 11.64
C GLY A 431 -27.29 1.56 12.37
N ASP A 432 -26.08 2.01 12.02
CA ASP A 432 -25.54 3.27 12.52
C ASP A 432 -26.14 4.44 11.73
N SER A 433 -27.12 5.13 12.33
CA SER A 433 -27.79 6.27 11.73
C SER A 433 -26.89 7.51 11.58
N ARG A 434 -25.73 7.54 12.24
CA ARG A 434 -24.76 8.65 12.16
C ARG A 434 -23.63 8.37 11.19
N ALA A 435 -23.44 7.13 10.74
CA ALA A 435 -22.32 6.72 9.89
C ALA A 435 -22.07 7.64 8.69
N ILE A 436 -23.10 8.01 7.91
CA ILE A 436 -22.92 8.90 6.76
C ILE A 436 -22.48 10.31 7.20
N ALA A 437 -23.11 10.87 8.23
CA ALA A 437 -22.75 12.18 8.77
C ALA A 437 -21.31 12.19 9.31
N ASP A 438 -20.96 11.20 10.14
CA ASP A 438 -19.62 11.06 10.72
C ASP A 438 -18.57 10.80 9.62
N GLY A 439 -18.95 10.08 8.56
CA GLY A 439 -18.13 9.89 7.37
C GLY A 439 -17.84 11.21 6.66
N ASN A 440 -18.84 12.07 6.45
CA ASN A 440 -18.67 13.41 5.87
C ASN A 440 -17.80 14.32 6.75
N GLU A 441 -18.03 14.33 8.07
CA GLU A 441 -17.19 15.07 9.03
C GLU A 441 -15.73 14.60 8.97
N LYS A 442 -15.50 13.29 8.85
CA LYS A 442 -14.15 12.72 8.71
C LYS A 442 -13.52 13.09 7.35
N HIS A 443 -14.30 13.14 6.27
CA HIS A 443 -13.79 13.64 4.99
C HIS A 443 -13.32 15.08 5.06
N GLN A 444 -14.13 15.95 5.69
CA GLN A 444 -13.80 17.34 5.91
C GLN A 444 -12.49 17.47 6.71
N LYS A 445 -12.37 16.72 7.82
CA LYS A 445 -11.16 16.71 8.63
C LYS A 445 -9.92 16.30 7.83
N ASN A 446 -9.99 15.21 7.07
CA ASN A 446 -8.87 14.74 6.25
C ASN A 446 -8.50 15.75 5.15
N ALA A 447 -9.50 16.42 4.55
CA ALA A 447 -9.27 17.48 3.57
C ALA A 447 -8.54 18.68 4.21
N ILE A 448 -8.93 19.09 5.43
CA ILE A 448 -8.25 20.17 6.17
C ILE A 448 -6.79 19.80 6.45
N GLU A 449 -6.54 18.58 6.93
CA GLU A 449 -5.18 18.11 7.26
C GLU A 449 -4.26 18.17 6.03
N LEU A 450 -4.71 17.61 4.90
CA LEU A 450 -3.97 17.64 3.63
C LEU A 450 -3.80 19.07 3.09
N ALA A 451 -4.86 19.87 3.07
CA ALA A 451 -4.80 21.26 2.63
C ALA A 451 -3.84 22.09 3.48
N THR A 452 -3.76 21.82 4.78
CA THR A 452 -2.88 22.54 5.71
C THR A 452 -1.42 22.25 5.41
N GLU A 453 -1.08 20.99 5.12
CA GLU A 453 0.27 20.59 4.70
C GLU A 453 0.66 21.26 3.39
N ILE A 454 -0.20 21.19 2.38
CA ILE A 454 0.03 21.83 1.08
C ILE A 454 0.16 23.35 1.22
N SER A 455 -0.70 23.98 2.03
CA SER A 455 -0.66 25.43 2.25
C SER A 455 0.66 25.89 2.87
N ARG A 456 1.26 25.09 3.77
CA ARG A 456 2.58 25.41 4.33
C ARG A 456 3.65 25.45 3.25
N GLU A 457 3.67 24.46 2.36
CA GLU A 457 4.64 24.40 1.27
C GLU A 457 4.42 25.52 0.24
N VAL A 458 3.16 25.81 -0.10
CA VAL A 458 2.81 26.96 -0.97
C VAL A 458 3.29 28.28 -0.38
N ASN A 459 3.09 28.49 0.93
CA ASN A 459 3.56 29.69 1.61
C ASN A 459 5.11 29.75 1.64
N LEU A 460 5.78 28.62 1.82
CA LEU A 460 7.25 28.54 1.78
C LEU A 460 7.78 28.89 0.38
N LEU A 461 7.18 28.35 -0.68
CA LEU A 461 7.52 28.70 -2.06
C LEU A 461 7.40 30.22 -2.29
N ARG A 462 6.25 30.81 -1.92
CA ARG A 462 6.02 32.26 -2.10
C ARG A 462 7.04 33.10 -1.37
N GLN A 463 7.37 32.73 -0.12
CA GLN A 463 8.40 33.39 0.66
C GLN A 463 9.76 33.31 -0.03
N GLN A 464 10.19 32.13 -0.49
CA GLN A 464 11.48 31.97 -1.16
C GLN A 464 11.55 32.70 -2.51
N CYS A 465 10.46 32.74 -3.27
CA CYS A 465 10.38 33.58 -4.47
C CYS A 465 10.55 35.07 -4.13
N GLN A 466 9.91 35.55 -3.07
CA GLN A 466 10.04 36.94 -2.62
C GLN A 466 11.49 37.26 -2.17
N GLU A 467 12.13 36.35 -1.43
CA GLU A 467 13.53 36.50 -1.01
C GLU A 467 14.47 36.58 -2.23
N ILE A 468 14.28 35.74 -3.24
CA ILE A 468 15.08 35.77 -4.48
C ILE A 468 14.90 37.10 -5.23
N LEU A 469 13.66 37.60 -5.33
CA LEU A 469 13.38 38.91 -5.93
C LEU A 469 14.05 40.03 -5.13
N ASP A 470 14.04 39.93 -3.81
CA ASP A 470 14.63 40.93 -2.91
C ASP A 470 16.17 40.99 -3.02
N GLU A 471 16.83 39.84 -3.19
CA GLU A 471 18.27 39.75 -3.44
C GLU A 471 18.68 40.34 -4.80
N HIS A 472 17.77 40.36 -5.77
CA HIS A 472 18.00 40.81 -7.14
C HIS A 472 17.34 42.16 -7.46
N LYS A 473 17.02 43.01 -6.46
CA LYS A 473 16.37 44.33 -6.67
C LYS A 473 17.07 45.26 -7.67
N SER A 474 18.36 45.05 -7.93
CA SER A 474 19.12 45.83 -8.92
C SER A 474 18.84 45.42 -10.38
N VAL A 475 18.13 44.31 -10.60
CA VAL A 475 17.77 43.80 -11.92
C VAL A 475 16.59 44.59 -12.49
N SER A 476 16.68 44.96 -13.77
CA SER A 476 15.71 45.83 -14.47
C SER A 476 14.45 45.13 -14.99
N LEU A 477 14.02 44.02 -14.39
CA LEU A 477 12.80 43.30 -14.76
C LEU A 477 11.65 43.75 -13.84
N ASP A 478 10.44 43.88 -14.39
CA ASP A 478 9.27 44.31 -13.64
C ASP A 478 8.51 43.11 -13.06
N PHE A 479 8.33 43.10 -11.74
CA PHE A 479 7.55 42.09 -11.02
C PHE A 479 6.56 42.75 -10.05
N THR A 480 6.18 44.02 -10.30
CA THR A 480 5.38 44.81 -9.36
C THR A 480 3.99 44.24 -9.12
N ASP A 481 3.37 43.61 -10.12
CA ASP A 481 2.06 42.96 -10.05
C ASP A 481 2.08 41.54 -9.43
N VAL A 482 3.27 41.00 -9.21
CA VAL A 482 3.55 39.71 -8.54
C VAL A 482 3.69 39.88 -7.02
N VAL A 483 4.04 41.08 -6.53
CA VAL A 483 4.24 41.35 -5.09
C VAL A 483 3.02 40.96 -4.26
N ASP A 484 1.83 41.32 -4.75
CA ASP A 484 0.58 40.98 -4.06
C ASP A 484 0.35 39.46 -4.00
N GLU A 485 0.68 38.72 -5.07
CA GLU A 485 0.56 37.26 -5.12
C GLU A 485 1.49 36.58 -4.09
N LEU A 486 2.75 37.02 -4.02
CA LEU A 486 3.74 36.46 -3.09
C LEU A 486 3.45 36.83 -1.63
N ALA A 487 2.76 37.94 -1.39
CA ALA A 487 2.32 38.35 -0.06
C ALA A 487 1.09 37.56 0.44
N ILE A 488 0.39 36.82 -0.42
CA ILE A 488 -0.76 36.00 0.00
C ILE A 488 -0.27 34.86 0.88
N PHE A 489 -0.70 34.91 2.15
CA PHE A 489 -0.55 33.80 3.08
C PHE A 489 -1.79 32.91 3.01
N SER A 490 -1.68 31.78 2.32
CA SER A 490 -2.75 30.79 2.20
C SER A 490 -3.02 30.17 3.59
N LYS A 491 -4.21 30.45 4.14
CA LYS A 491 -4.72 29.79 5.35
C LYS A 491 -5.86 28.88 4.97
N VAL A 492 -5.84 27.67 5.50
CA VAL A 492 -7.00 26.78 5.48
C VAL A 492 -7.93 27.21 6.61
N PRO A 493 -9.23 27.48 6.34
CA PRO A 493 -10.21 27.69 7.39
C PRO A 493 -10.22 26.52 8.38
N SER A 494 -10.62 26.77 9.63
CA SER A 494 -10.70 25.71 10.64
C SER A 494 -11.84 24.72 10.37
N GLU A 495 -12.90 25.18 9.73
CA GLU A 495 -14.09 24.40 9.35
C GLU A 495 -14.54 24.84 7.94
N PRO A 496 -13.75 24.53 6.89
CA PRO A 496 -14.07 24.96 5.55
C PRO A 496 -15.30 24.24 5.03
N GLU A 497 -16.15 24.96 4.31
CA GLU A 497 -17.22 24.34 3.52
C GLU A 497 -16.60 23.57 2.32
N PHE A 498 -17.35 22.61 1.77
CA PHE A 498 -16.86 21.79 0.65
C PHE A 498 -16.38 22.64 -0.55
N ASP A 499 -17.13 23.69 -0.91
CA ASP A 499 -16.80 24.57 -2.03
C ASP A 499 -15.50 25.37 -1.80
N GLU A 500 -15.17 25.68 -0.53
CA GLU A 500 -13.89 26.28 -0.18
C GLU A 500 -12.74 25.29 -0.40
N CYS A 501 -12.91 24.04 0.03
CA CYS A 501 -11.95 22.97 -0.24
C CYS A 501 -11.74 22.76 -1.75
N LYS A 502 -12.81 22.81 -2.55
CA LYS A 502 -12.73 22.71 -4.01
C LYS A 502 -11.97 23.89 -4.61
N THR A 503 -12.22 25.11 -4.12
CA THR A 503 -11.52 26.33 -4.58
C THR A 503 -10.02 26.29 -4.28
N LEU A 504 -9.61 25.71 -3.14
CA LEU A 504 -8.19 25.56 -2.79
C LEU A 504 -7.40 24.72 -3.79
N ILE A 505 -8.03 23.82 -4.56
CA ILE A 505 -7.35 23.03 -5.59
C ILE A 505 -6.65 23.95 -6.59
N HIS A 506 -7.35 24.99 -7.07
CA HIS A 506 -6.79 25.92 -8.05
C HIS A 506 -5.59 26.70 -7.48
N VAL A 507 -5.69 27.12 -6.22
CA VAL A 507 -4.60 27.80 -5.50
C VAL A 507 -3.38 26.91 -5.37
N PHE A 508 -3.57 25.61 -5.11
CA PHE A 508 -2.48 24.66 -4.94
C PHE A 508 -1.87 24.19 -6.26
N GLU A 509 -2.65 24.12 -7.34
CA GLU A 509 -2.13 23.86 -8.69
C GLU A 509 -1.26 25.02 -9.20
N ASN A 510 -1.66 26.25 -8.90
CA ASN A 510 -1.03 27.46 -9.39
C ASN A 510 -0.61 28.38 -8.23
N PRO A 511 0.38 27.97 -7.41
CA PRO A 511 0.74 28.71 -6.21
C PRO A 511 1.32 30.10 -6.49
N VAL A 512 1.92 30.28 -7.67
CA VAL A 512 2.58 31.51 -8.15
C VAL A 512 2.28 31.72 -9.66
N GLU A 513 0.99 31.81 -10.00
CA GLU A 513 0.50 31.88 -11.38
C GLU A 513 1.07 33.09 -12.14
N LYS A 514 0.96 34.29 -11.57
CA LYS A 514 1.44 35.53 -12.20
C LYS A 514 2.95 35.49 -12.39
N LEU A 515 3.68 35.07 -11.36
CA LEU A 515 5.12 34.89 -11.47
C LEU A 515 5.49 33.91 -12.59
N THR A 516 4.78 32.79 -12.70
CA THR A 516 5.03 31.79 -13.74
C THR A 516 4.85 32.39 -15.14
N LEU A 517 3.79 33.17 -15.37
CA LEU A 517 3.55 33.86 -16.65
C LEU A 517 4.67 34.85 -16.98
N HIS A 518 5.09 35.68 -16.01
CA HIS A 518 6.21 36.60 -16.20
C HIS A 518 7.53 35.87 -16.50
N LEU A 519 7.79 34.73 -15.86
CA LEU A 519 8.99 33.94 -16.14
C LEU A 519 9.00 33.43 -17.59
N GLU A 520 7.87 32.96 -18.12
CA GLU A 520 7.77 32.51 -19.51
C GLU A 520 8.01 33.65 -20.51
N GLU A 521 7.40 34.82 -20.26
CA GLU A 521 7.58 36.02 -21.08
C GLU A 521 9.04 36.50 -21.06
N TYR A 522 9.63 36.65 -19.87
CA TYR A 522 10.99 37.15 -19.72
C TYR A 522 12.06 36.17 -20.21
N GLN A 523 11.83 34.86 -20.10
CA GLN A 523 12.73 33.87 -20.70
C GLN A 523 12.72 33.94 -22.23
N THR A 524 11.54 34.10 -22.83
CA THR A 524 11.40 34.26 -24.29
C THR A 524 12.13 35.52 -24.77
N ALA A 525 11.91 36.65 -24.09
CA ALA A 525 12.60 37.91 -24.39
C ALA A 525 14.12 37.78 -24.22
N LEU A 526 14.59 37.14 -23.13
CA LEU A 526 16.02 36.94 -22.87
C LEU A 526 16.71 36.11 -23.96
N GLU A 527 16.07 35.05 -24.45
CA GLU A 527 16.64 34.22 -25.52
C GLU A 527 16.69 34.97 -26.87
N GLN A 528 15.67 35.78 -27.16
CA GLN A 528 15.72 36.67 -28.32
C GLN A 528 16.86 37.69 -28.21
N ASP A 529 16.99 38.36 -27.06
CA ASP A 529 18.03 39.36 -26.81
C ASP A 529 19.44 38.78 -26.89
N LYS A 530 19.65 37.55 -26.38
CA LYS A 530 20.93 36.83 -26.51
C LYS A 530 21.23 36.50 -27.96
N LYS A 531 20.24 36.06 -28.74
CA LYS A 531 20.39 35.74 -30.16
C LYS A 531 20.76 36.99 -30.95
N GLU A 532 20.08 38.11 -30.72
CA GLU A 532 20.41 39.40 -31.33
C GLU A 532 21.82 39.86 -30.95
N LEU A 533 22.21 39.72 -29.68
CA LEU A 533 23.56 40.05 -29.23
C LEU A 533 24.63 39.16 -29.86
N SER A 534 24.33 37.87 -30.12
CA SER A 534 25.24 36.94 -30.81
C SER A 534 25.37 37.20 -32.31
N ALA A 535 24.34 37.79 -32.94
CA ALA A 535 24.33 38.16 -34.34
C ALA A 535 25.06 39.49 -34.62
N LEU A 536 25.27 40.31 -33.58
CA LEU A 536 26.15 41.46 -33.65
C LEU A 536 27.60 40.96 -33.73
N ASP A 537 28.23 41.19 -34.88
CA ASP A 537 29.62 40.86 -35.21
C ASP A 537 30.57 41.21 -34.04
N ASN A 538 31.60 40.38 -33.78
CA ASN A 538 32.50 40.32 -32.59
C ASN A 538 33.27 41.61 -32.19
N LYS A 539 32.75 42.82 -32.46
CA LYS A 539 33.25 44.08 -31.93
C LYS A 539 32.89 44.18 -30.45
N ASN A 540 33.93 43.98 -29.65
CA ASN A 540 33.96 44.06 -28.18
C ASN A 540 33.79 45.52 -27.71
N THR A 541 32.63 46.13 -28.00
CA THR A 541 32.30 47.48 -27.55
C THR A 541 31.84 47.46 -26.10
N ASP A 542 32.13 48.53 -25.34
CA ASP A 542 31.72 48.63 -23.93
C ASP A 542 30.20 48.48 -23.75
N LYS A 543 29.42 48.91 -24.75
CA LYS A 543 27.96 48.71 -24.80
C LYS A 543 27.56 47.23 -24.88
N ASN A 544 28.22 46.44 -25.73
CA ASN A 544 27.94 45.01 -25.85
C ASN A 544 28.32 44.25 -24.58
N LYS A 545 29.41 44.66 -23.90
CA LYS A 545 29.83 44.09 -22.62
C LYS A 545 28.84 44.40 -21.50
N ALA A 546 28.31 45.62 -21.46
CA ALA A 546 27.27 46.03 -20.50
C ALA A 546 25.96 45.28 -20.75
N LYS A 547 25.49 45.20 -22.01
CA LYS A 547 24.28 44.44 -22.37
C LYS A 547 24.45 42.95 -22.02
N LYS A 548 25.60 42.35 -22.31
CA LYS A 548 25.91 40.97 -21.92
C LYS A 548 25.79 40.75 -20.41
N LYS A 549 26.41 41.63 -19.60
CA LYS A 549 26.34 41.56 -18.13
C LYS A 549 24.89 41.65 -17.62
N GLN A 550 24.09 42.55 -18.19
CA GLN A 550 22.67 42.69 -17.85
C GLN A 550 21.87 41.41 -18.17
N LEU A 551 22.04 40.85 -19.38
CA LEU A 551 21.37 39.60 -19.76
C LEU A 551 21.82 38.40 -18.91
N ASP A 552 23.09 38.38 -18.48
CA ASP A 552 23.60 37.36 -17.57
C ASP A 552 22.95 37.47 -16.18
N GLU A 553 22.76 38.69 -15.66
CA GLU A 553 22.05 38.94 -14.39
C GLU A 553 20.55 38.58 -14.49
N HIS A 554 19.88 38.95 -15.58
CA HIS A 554 18.51 38.52 -15.88
C HIS A 554 18.41 37.00 -15.90
N GLY A 555 19.31 36.34 -16.62
CA GLY A 555 19.34 34.89 -16.70
C GLY A 555 19.63 34.19 -15.37
N LYS A 556 20.38 34.80 -14.45
CA LYS A 556 20.59 34.24 -13.10
C LYS A 556 19.32 34.32 -12.26
N LEU A 557 18.64 35.47 -12.26
CA LEU A 557 17.37 35.65 -11.54
C LEU A 557 16.31 34.66 -12.03
N LEU A 558 16.05 34.64 -13.35
CA LEU A 558 15.02 33.77 -13.93
C LEU A 558 15.29 32.28 -13.68
N ARG A 559 16.57 31.85 -13.75
CA ARG A 559 16.94 30.46 -13.44
C ARG A 559 16.70 30.10 -11.97
N SER A 560 17.05 31.00 -11.05
CA SER A 560 16.88 30.75 -9.60
C SER A 560 15.40 30.58 -9.25
N LEU A 561 14.54 31.43 -9.81
CA LEU A 561 13.08 31.34 -9.63
C LEU A 561 12.50 30.06 -10.26
N VAL A 562 12.93 29.68 -11.46
CA VAL A 562 12.44 28.43 -12.09
C VAL A 562 12.87 27.19 -11.33
N ILE A 563 14.10 27.16 -10.80
CA ILE A 563 14.60 26.03 -10.01
C ILE A 563 13.73 25.86 -8.76
N ILE A 564 13.51 26.94 -7.98
CA ILE A 564 12.76 26.82 -6.73
C ILE A 564 11.29 26.45 -6.99
N ILE A 565 10.65 27.02 -8.01
CA ILE A 565 9.28 26.65 -8.40
C ILE A 565 9.20 25.17 -8.80
N LYS A 566 10.19 24.67 -9.54
CA LYS A 566 10.24 23.28 -9.97
C LYS A 566 10.42 22.32 -8.79
N GLU A 567 11.30 22.66 -7.85
CA GLU A 567 11.56 21.86 -6.64
C GLU A 567 10.28 21.73 -5.79
N HIS A 568 9.63 22.86 -5.48
CA HIS A 568 8.36 22.86 -4.73
C HIS A 568 7.22 22.15 -5.47
N ARG A 569 7.09 22.35 -6.79
CA ARG A 569 6.10 21.60 -7.60
C ARG A 569 6.32 20.09 -7.52
N GLN A 570 7.57 19.64 -7.47
CA GLN A 570 7.89 18.23 -7.34
C GLN A 570 7.49 17.68 -5.96
N VAL A 571 7.76 18.44 -4.89
CA VAL A 571 7.33 18.11 -3.52
C VAL A 571 5.80 18.06 -3.39
N LEU A 572 5.11 19.04 -3.98
CA LEU A 572 3.65 19.15 -3.92
C LEU A 572 2.89 18.11 -4.75
N LYS A 573 3.52 17.52 -5.78
CA LYS A 573 2.84 16.69 -6.79
C LYS A 573 1.97 15.59 -6.17
N GLU A 574 2.53 14.81 -5.25
CA GLU A 574 1.82 13.69 -4.63
C GLU A 574 0.75 14.18 -3.65
N SER A 575 1.09 15.12 -2.76
CA SER A 575 0.16 15.66 -1.77
C SER A 575 -1.05 16.33 -2.43
N LEU A 576 -0.84 17.09 -3.50
CA LEU A 576 -1.91 17.67 -4.29
C LEU A 576 -2.78 16.60 -4.97
N SER A 577 -2.19 15.54 -5.51
CA SER A 577 -2.95 14.42 -6.06
C SER A 577 -3.82 13.74 -5.01
N ASN A 578 -3.28 13.54 -3.80
CA ASN A 578 -4.02 12.95 -2.68
C ASN A 578 -5.14 13.88 -2.19
N TYR A 579 -4.90 15.19 -2.12
CA TYR A 579 -5.91 16.18 -1.77
C TYR A 579 -7.06 16.21 -2.79
N LYS A 580 -6.75 16.25 -4.09
CA LYS A 580 -7.77 16.18 -5.15
C LYS A 580 -8.60 14.90 -5.05
N GLN A 581 -7.95 13.76 -4.83
CA GLN A 581 -8.66 12.50 -4.64
C GLN A 581 -9.56 12.54 -3.40
N GLN A 582 -9.08 13.07 -2.28
CA GLN A 582 -9.85 13.21 -1.05
C GLN A 582 -11.10 14.11 -1.24
N VAL A 583 -10.95 15.22 -1.97
CA VAL A 583 -12.08 16.11 -2.31
C VAL A 583 -13.07 15.40 -3.23
N LYS A 584 -12.59 14.65 -4.24
CA LYS A 584 -13.45 13.84 -5.12
C LYS A 584 -14.23 12.77 -4.35
N ASP A 585 -13.58 12.09 -3.42
CA ASP A 585 -14.19 11.05 -2.60
C ASP A 585 -15.25 11.63 -1.64
N TRP A 586 -15.01 12.83 -1.11
CA TRP A 586 -15.99 13.56 -0.29
C TRP A 586 -17.19 14.05 -1.13
N GLN A 587 -16.92 14.62 -2.31
CA GLN A 587 -17.97 15.05 -3.24
C GLN A 587 -18.93 13.91 -3.56
N PHE A 588 -18.39 12.71 -3.80
CA PHE A 588 -19.19 11.52 -4.03
C PHE A 588 -20.20 11.26 -2.89
N MET A 589 -19.79 11.39 -1.63
CA MET A 589 -20.69 11.19 -0.49
C MET A 589 -21.76 12.27 -0.41
N LEU A 590 -21.41 13.54 -0.62
CA LEU A 590 -22.36 14.65 -0.59
C LEU A 590 -23.41 14.55 -1.71
N GLU A 591 -23.01 14.13 -2.91
CA GLU A 591 -23.92 13.98 -4.06
C GLU A 591 -24.86 12.78 -3.92
N ASN A 592 -24.35 11.66 -3.40
CA ASN A 592 -25.11 10.42 -3.32
C ASN A 592 -25.87 10.27 -1.99
N PHE A 593 -25.50 10.99 -0.93
CA PHE A 593 -26.19 10.93 0.37
C PHE A 593 -26.41 12.33 0.98
N PRO A 594 -27.16 13.22 0.30
CA PRO A 594 -27.29 14.63 0.68
C PRO A 594 -27.96 14.85 2.05
N GLU A 595 -28.84 13.94 2.47
CA GLU A 595 -29.53 14.01 3.76
C GLU A 595 -28.76 13.36 4.91
N ASN A 596 -27.50 12.93 4.68
CA ASN A 596 -26.70 12.14 5.62
C ASN A 596 -27.38 10.83 6.08
N GLU A 597 -28.24 10.27 5.23
CA GLU A 597 -28.92 8.99 5.47
C GLU A 597 -28.62 8.04 4.30
N TYR A 598 -28.67 6.74 4.58
CA TYR A 598 -28.52 5.72 3.54
C TYR A 598 -29.67 5.79 2.54
N GLN A 599 -29.33 5.70 1.25
CA GLN A 599 -30.27 5.41 0.17
C GLN A 599 -29.60 4.51 -0.87
N ASP A 600 -30.41 3.76 -1.62
CA ASP A 600 -29.90 2.97 -2.74
C ASP A 600 -29.40 3.90 -3.85
N ILE A 601 -28.22 3.62 -4.39
CA ILE A 601 -27.55 4.42 -5.43
C ILE A 601 -27.36 3.59 -6.68
N GLU A 602 -28.01 3.99 -7.77
CA GLU A 602 -27.86 3.35 -9.06
C GLU A 602 -26.39 3.30 -9.51
N GLY A 603 -25.93 2.12 -9.88
CA GLY A 603 -24.56 1.84 -10.29
C GLY A 603 -23.54 1.74 -9.15
N PHE A 604 -23.95 1.90 -7.88
CA PHE A 604 -23.02 1.88 -6.75
C PHE A 604 -23.45 0.97 -5.61
N CYS A 605 -24.62 1.17 -4.98
CA CYS A 605 -25.01 0.33 -3.85
C CYS A 605 -26.52 0.12 -3.73
N LYS A 606 -26.92 -1.05 -3.24
CA LYS A 606 -28.33 -1.38 -2.97
C LYS A 606 -28.44 -2.39 -1.84
N ILE A 607 -29.38 -2.21 -0.93
CA ILE A 607 -29.78 -3.27 0.02
C ILE A 607 -30.84 -4.15 -0.64
N VAL A 608 -30.56 -5.45 -0.77
CA VAL A 608 -31.49 -6.41 -1.39
C VAL A 608 -31.95 -7.43 -0.38
N ASN A 609 -33.20 -7.88 -0.49
CA ASN A 609 -33.72 -8.94 0.36
C ASN A 609 -33.52 -10.34 -0.25
N LYS A 610 -33.69 -11.39 0.56
CA LYS A 610 -33.55 -12.79 0.11
C LYS A 610 -34.49 -13.17 -1.05
N ASP A 611 -35.70 -12.60 -1.12
CA ASP A 611 -36.64 -12.90 -2.19
C ASP A 611 -36.15 -12.32 -3.52
N GLU A 612 -35.63 -11.09 -3.53
CA GLU A 612 -34.97 -10.50 -4.71
C GLU A 612 -33.77 -11.35 -5.18
N VAL A 613 -32.99 -11.88 -4.23
CA VAL A 613 -31.85 -12.76 -4.55
C VAL A 613 -32.33 -14.08 -5.15
N LYS A 614 -33.41 -14.65 -4.64
CA LYS A 614 -34.04 -15.87 -5.16
C LYS A 614 -34.59 -15.67 -6.57
N GLU A 615 -35.25 -14.53 -6.84
CA GLU A 615 -35.72 -14.15 -8.17
C GLU A 615 -34.56 -14.03 -9.19
N ASN A 616 -33.37 -13.67 -8.71
CA ASN A 616 -32.13 -13.61 -9.49
C ASN A 616 -31.33 -14.92 -9.51
N ASP A 617 -32.00 -16.06 -9.28
CA ASP A 617 -31.42 -17.40 -9.29
C ASP A 617 -30.28 -17.58 -8.28
N PHE A 618 -30.39 -16.89 -7.14
CA PHE A 618 -29.36 -16.78 -6.09
C PHE A 618 -28.05 -16.18 -6.57
N SER A 619 -28.00 -15.48 -7.71
CA SER A 619 -26.80 -14.75 -8.11
C SER A 619 -26.46 -13.67 -7.09
N LEU A 620 -25.22 -13.60 -6.64
CA LEU A 620 -24.75 -12.60 -5.69
C LEU A 620 -23.91 -11.52 -6.38
N THR A 621 -24.08 -11.28 -7.68
CA THR A 621 -23.32 -10.28 -8.44
C THR A 621 -23.97 -8.88 -8.26
N PRO A 622 -23.33 -7.93 -7.54
CA PRO A 622 -23.86 -6.59 -7.27
C PRO A 622 -24.41 -5.86 -8.49
N GLY A 623 -23.71 -5.92 -9.63
CA GLY A 623 -24.13 -5.26 -10.87
C GLY A 623 -25.51 -5.67 -11.41
N ARG A 624 -26.07 -6.81 -10.98
CA ARG A 624 -27.46 -7.21 -11.31
C ARG A 624 -28.51 -6.43 -10.51
N TYR A 625 -28.12 -5.90 -9.36
CA TYR A 625 -29.02 -5.28 -8.39
C TYR A 625 -28.96 -3.76 -8.43
N VAL A 626 -27.75 -3.21 -8.58
CA VAL A 626 -27.54 -1.75 -8.54
C VAL A 626 -27.78 -1.09 -9.89
N GLY A 627 -27.86 -1.84 -10.99
CA GLY A 627 -27.99 -1.29 -12.35
C GLY A 627 -26.66 -0.78 -12.91
N TYR A 628 -26.73 0.05 -13.96
CA TYR A 628 -25.56 0.60 -14.63
C TYR A 628 -25.74 2.11 -14.84
N LYS A 629 -24.92 2.91 -14.19
CA LYS A 629 -24.83 4.35 -14.44
C LYS A 629 -23.76 4.61 -15.50
N ILE A 630 -24.13 5.25 -16.62
CA ILE A 630 -23.14 5.76 -17.58
C ILE A 630 -22.39 6.89 -16.88
N GLN A 631 -21.13 6.63 -16.51
CA GLN A 631 -20.27 7.65 -15.93
C GLN A 631 -19.48 8.30 -17.08
N ILE A 632 -19.87 9.52 -17.46
CA ILE A 632 -19.08 10.38 -18.35
C ILE A 632 -18.20 11.22 -17.42
N ASP A 633 -16.89 10.97 -17.43
CA ASP A 633 -15.95 11.79 -16.65
C ASP A 633 -15.70 13.09 -17.42
N GLU A 634 -16.52 14.11 -17.16
CA GLU A 634 -16.38 15.45 -17.77
C GLU A 634 -15.14 16.20 -17.26
N GLU A 635 -14.54 15.79 -16.13
CA GLU A 635 -13.35 16.40 -15.54
C GLU A 635 -12.05 15.68 -15.94
N PHE A 636 -12.11 14.50 -16.58
CA PHE A 636 -10.92 13.84 -17.11
C PHE A 636 -10.33 14.65 -18.26
N ASP A 637 -9.17 15.29 -18.01
CA ASP A 637 -8.46 16.04 -19.03
C ASP A 637 -7.79 15.09 -20.04
N TYR A 638 -8.59 14.62 -21.00
CA TYR A 638 -8.15 13.80 -22.12
C TYR A 638 -7.01 14.47 -22.90
N LYS A 639 -6.96 15.81 -22.95
CA LYS A 639 -5.89 16.53 -23.64
C LYS A 639 -4.57 16.41 -22.88
N PHE A 640 -4.58 16.60 -21.57
CA PHE A 640 -3.38 16.44 -20.74
C PHE A 640 -2.85 15.01 -20.81
N ARG A 641 -3.72 13.99 -20.68
CA ARG A 641 -3.30 12.59 -20.73
C ARG A 641 -2.74 12.20 -22.10
N ILE A 642 -3.37 12.63 -23.20
CA ILE A 642 -2.84 12.41 -24.55
C ILE A 642 -1.51 13.14 -24.74
N SER A 643 -1.35 14.34 -24.18
CA SER A 643 -0.09 15.08 -24.18
C SER A 643 1.03 14.32 -23.45
N GLU A 644 0.76 13.77 -22.26
CA GLU A 644 1.72 12.92 -21.54
C GLU A 644 2.11 11.69 -22.36
N ILE A 645 1.12 10.95 -22.87
CA ILE A 645 1.38 9.75 -23.68
C ILE A 645 2.20 10.09 -24.91
N ASN A 646 1.92 11.21 -25.58
CA ASN A 646 2.71 11.66 -26.73
C ASN A 646 4.15 12.03 -26.34
N LYS A 647 4.37 12.62 -25.15
CA LYS A 647 5.73 12.89 -24.64
C LYS A 647 6.48 11.59 -24.36
N GLU A 648 5.85 10.63 -23.70
CA GLU A 648 6.44 9.30 -23.45
C GLU A 648 6.77 8.58 -24.76
N LEU A 649 5.83 8.58 -25.72
CA LEU A 649 6.00 7.96 -27.04
C LEU A 649 7.15 8.61 -27.81
N ASN A 650 7.27 9.95 -27.75
CA ASN A 650 8.37 10.67 -28.38
C ASN A 650 9.71 10.34 -27.72
N SER A 651 9.75 10.22 -26.39
CA SER A 651 10.96 9.80 -25.67
C SER A 651 11.39 8.40 -26.06
N LEU A 652 10.44 7.45 -26.09
CA LEU A 652 10.68 6.07 -26.51
C LEU A 652 11.15 5.99 -27.97
N ASN A 653 10.56 6.77 -28.87
CA ASN A 653 11.01 6.87 -30.26
C ASN A 653 12.43 7.45 -30.36
N HIS A 654 12.79 8.42 -29.53
CA HIS A 654 14.15 8.96 -29.48
C HIS A 654 15.15 7.88 -29.05
N SER A 655 14.87 7.18 -27.95
CA SER A 655 15.70 6.08 -27.47
C SER A 655 15.80 4.93 -28.48
N ALA A 656 14.71 4.61 -29.19
CA ALA A 656 14.72 3.60 -30.24
C ALA A 656 15.60 4.01 -31.43
N ASN A 657 15.56 5.29 -31.83
CA ASN A 657 16.42 5.83 -32.89
C ASN A 657 17.89 5.86 -32.47
N ASP A 658 18.19 6.24 -31.23
CA ASP A 658 19.55 6.21 -30.69
C ASP A 658 20.12 4.79 -30.69
N LEU A 659 19.31 3.81 -30.29
CA LEU A 659 19.67 2.39 -30.33
C LEU A 659 19.87 1.91 -31.78
N MET A 660 19.02 2.32 -32.71
CA MET A 660 19.14 1.99 -34.13
C MET A 660 20.42 2.57 -34.74
N ASN A 661 20.74 3.82 -34.41
CA ASN A 661 21.99 4.48 -34.83
C ASN A 661 23.22 3.79 -34.22
N PHE A 662 23.14 3.37 -32.96
CA PHE A 662 24.19 2.59 -32.31
C PHE A 662 24.43 1.26 -33.04
N ILE A 663 23.36 0.50 -33.34
CA ILE A 663 23.44 -0.77 -34.08
C ILE A 663 24.03 -0.57 -35.48
N GLN A 664 23.65 0.50 -36.19
CA GLN A 664 24.18 0.81 -37.52
C GLN A 664 25.65 1.30 -37.49
N GLY A 665 26.10 1.83 -36.35
CA GLY A 665 27.47 2.28 -36.13
C GLY A 665 28.47 1.17 -35.77
N VAL A 666 27.98 -0.01 -35.35
CA VAL A 666 28.84 -1.18 -35.07
C VAL A 666 29.22 -1.82 -36.41
N LYS A 667 30.44 -1.54 -36.89
CA LYS A 667 31.04 -2.34 -37.97
C LYS A 667 31.46 -3.70 -37.38
N LEU A 668 30.80 -4.76 -37.86
CA LEU A 668 31.18 -6.15 -37.63
C LEU A 668 32.58 -6.46 -38.16
#